data_AF-A0A965CJY3-F1
#
_entry.id   AF-A0A965CJY3-F1
#
_cell.length_a   1.000
_cell.length_b   1.000
_cell.length_c   1.000
_cell.angle_alpha   90.00
_cell.angle_beta   90.00
_cell.angle_gamma   90.00
#
_symmetry.space_group_name_H-M   'P 1'
#
loop_
_entity.id
_entity.type
_entity.pdbx_description
1 polymer ?
#
loop_
_entity_poly.entity_id
_entity_poly.type
_entity_poly.pdbx_seq_one_letter_code
_entity_poly.pdbx_strand_id
1 'polypeptide(L)'
;MMSGTETKAGKCPVVHGNPNHATFGMRSNREWWPNQLNLRILHQNSSMSDPMDPNFSYAEAFKKLDYAAVKKDLHALMTDSQEWWPADYGHYGPFFIRMAWHSAGTYRTGDGRGGGSRGSQRFAPLNSWPDNTNLDKARRLLWPIKQKYGNALSWADLMILAGNVALESMGFKTFGFAGGREDIWEPEEDIYWGKEKTWLGDERYQGDRDLENPLAAVQMGLIYVNPEGPNGKPDPLASARDIRETFARMAMNDEETVALIAGGHTFGKVHGAADPSKYVGAEPEGASIEEQGLGWKNTYGPGHGAHTITSGLEGAWTTNPIKWDNNYLDNLFNYDWELTKSPAGAWQWTPKNGAGAGTVPDAHDPSKRHAPMMLTSDMALKVDPIYGPISKRFKENPAQFADAFARAWFKLMHRDMGPKTRYIGPEAPKEDLIWQDPIPAVNHPLVDAKDVAALKTHILSAGISIADLVSTAWASASTFRGSDRRGGANGARIRLAPQKDWAANDPATLHKVLSALESIQAKFNASATGGKKISLADLIVLAGGAAIEEAAKKAGHSIEVPFTPGRMDASQEHTDVDSFAVLEPIADGFRNYQKGRYAVSAEELLLDKAQLLTLTGPELTALVGGLRVLNANTGKAKHGVFTKNPETLTNDFFVNLLDMSTEWKSTDDKAETFEGRDRKTGAVKWTATRVDLVFGSNSQLRAFAEVYGQADSKAKFVKDFVAAWTKVMMLDRFDLA
;
A
#
# COMPACT_ATOMS: atom_id res chain seq x y z
N MET A 1 36.41 -19.93 36.47
CA MET A 1 35.27 -19.21 37.07
C MET A 1 35.07 -17.92 36.29
N MET A 2 33.97 -17.80 35.58
CA MET A 2 33.19 -16.55 35.45
C MET A 2 31.92 -16.96 34.69
N SER A 3 30.84 -16.95 35.44
CA SER A 3 29.48 -17.27 35.05
C SER A 3 28.94 -16.19 34.11
N GLY A 4 28.68 -16.56 32.85
CA GLY A 4 27.84 -15.78 31.96
C GLY A 4 26.38 -16.11 32.24
N THR A 5 25.62 -15.13 32.72
CA THR A 5 24.16 -15.19 32.86
C THR A 5 23.51 -15.12 31.48
N GLU A 6 22.97 -16.25 31.02
CA GLU A 6 22.06 -16.30 29.86
C GLU A 6 20.75 -15.59 30.20
N THR A 7 20.48 -14.48 29.53
CA THR A 7 19.15 -13.88 29.47
C THR A 7 18.26 -14.75 28.58
N LYS A 8 17.31 -15.46 29.20
CA LYS A 8 16.24 -16.20 28.50
C LYS A 8 15.35 -15.22 27.73
N ALA A 9 15.55 -15.12 26.43
CA ALA A 9 14.57 -14.55 25.50
C ALA A 9 13.31 -15.44 25.48
N GLY A 10 12.13 -14.82 25.41
CA GLY A 10 10.85 -15.51 25.31
C GLY A 10 10.84 -16.47 24.12
N LYS A 11 10.64 -17.77 24.39
CA LYS A 11 10.55 -18.78 23.34
C LYS A 11 9.26 -18.59 22.56
N CYS A 12 9.38 -18.42 21.25
CA CYS A 12 8.28 -18.54 20.30
C CYS A 12 7.62 -19.93 20.45
N PRO A 13 6.30 -20.03 20.60
CA PRO A 13 5.62 -21.29 20.92
C PRO A 13 5.45 -22.26 19.73
N VAL A 14 5.95 -21.94 18.54
CA VAL A 14 5.82 -22.80 17.34
C VAL A 14 7.18 -23.04 16.71
N VAL A 15 7.59 -24.31 16.62
CA VAL A 15 8.83 -24.74 15.95
C VAL A 15 8.54 -24.80 14.45
N HIS A 16 9.11 -23.90 13.65
CA HIS A 16 8.98 -23.94 12.20
C HIS A 16 9.89 -25.03 11.61
N GLY A 17 9.28 -26.09 11.07
CA GLY A 17 9.93 -27.05 10.20
C GLY A 17 10.26 -26.42 8.84
N ASN A 18 11.40 -26.81 8.28
CA ASN A 18 11.94 -26.35 7.00
C ASN A 18 10.97 -26.66 5.84
N PRO A 19 10.53 -25.68 5.00
CA PRO A 19 9.56 -25.98 3.94
C PRO A 19 10.25 -26.57 2.71
N ASN A 20 9.98 -27.85 2.44
CA ASN A 20 10.14 -28.42 1.10
C ASN A 20 8.95 -27.94 0.25
N HIS A 21 9.13 -26.91 -0.58
CA HIS A 21 8.06 -26.45 -1.49
C HIS A 21 7.88 -27.37 -2.70
N ALA A 22 6.61 -27.49 -3.15
CA ALA A 22 6.12 -28.27 -4.28
C ALA A 22 6.83 -27.89 -5.60
N THR A 23 7.42 -28.79 -6.37
CA THR A 23 6.82 -29.97 -7.03
C THR A 23 7.75 -31.20 -7.01
N PHE A 24 8.98 -30.97 -6.58
CA PHE A 24 10.03 -31.88 -6.12
C PHE A 24 10.85 -30.98 -5.17
N GLY A 25 11.59 -31.49 -4.19
CA GLY A 25 12.43 -30.67 -3.29
C GLY A 25 13.61 -29.95 -3.99
N MET A 26 13.38 -29.35 -5.15
CA MET A 26 14.32 -28.60 -5.95
C MET A 26 14.52 -27.24 -5.33
N ARG A 27 15.78 -26.93 -5.09
CA ARG A 27 16.20 -25.59 -4.71
C ARG A 27 15.82 -24.59 -5.80
N SER A 28 15.21 -23.48 -5.39
CA SER A 28 14.89 -22.37 -6.29
C SER A 28 16.14 -21.58 -6.68
N ASN A 29 16.08 -20.82 -7.79
CA ASN A 29 17.18 -19.92 -8.18
C ASN A 29 17.52 -18.91 -7.08
N ARG A 30 16.52 -18.47 -6.29
CA ARG A 30 16.72 -17.56 -5.15
C ARG A 30 17.59 -18.18 -4.05
N GLU A 31 17.54 -19.49 -3.86
CA GLU A 31 18.39 -20.17 -2.88
C GLU A 31 19.83 -20.32 -3.37
N TRP A 32 20.04 -20.48 -4.68
CA TRP A 32 21.38 -20.49 -5.28
C TRP A 32 22.00 -19.10 -5.38
N TRP A 33 21.18 -18.09 -5.70
CA TRP A 33 21.58 -16.70 -5.92
C TRP A 33 20.66 -15.75 -5.14
N PRO A 34 20.87 -15.60 -3.83
CA PRO A 34 19.98 -14.80 -2.96
C PRO A 34 19.93 -13.31 -3.32
N ASN A 35 20.96 -12.79 -4.01
CA ASN A 35 21.04 -11.41 -4.47
C ASN A 35 20.52 -11.24 -5.91
N GLN A 36 19.89 -12.26 -6.50
CA GLN A 36 19.30 -12.16 -7.84
C GLN A 36 18.03 -11.28 -7.79
N LEU A 37 17.94 -10.31 -8.70
CA LEU A 37 16.78 -9.43 -8.84
C LEU A 37 15.49 -10.23 -9.09
N ASN A 38 14.43 -9.97 -8.30
CA ASN A 38 13.17 -10.72 -8.36
C ASN A 38 12.17 -10.11 -9.36
N LEU A 39 12.30 -10.41 -10.65
CA LEU A 39 11.38 -9.91 -11.69
C LEU A 39 9.94 -10.45 -11.58
N ARG A 40 9.66 -11.45 -10.72
CA ARG A 40 8.31 -12.00 -10.56
C ARG A 40 7.30 -10.93 -10.14
N ILE A 41 7.74 -9.93 -9.38
CA ILE A 41 6.88 -8.83 -8.91
C ILE A 41 6.26 -8.01 -10.06
N LEU A 42 6.87 -8.03 -11.26
CA LEU A 42 6.36 -7.35 -12.45
C LEU A 42 5.36 -8.20 -13.26
N HIS A 43 5.15 -9.45 -12.86
CA HIS A 43 4.27 -10.40 -13.54
C HIS A 43 3.11 -10.87 -12.63
N GLN A 44 3.03 -10.36 -11.40
CA GLN A 44 1.93 -10.67 -10.48
C GLN A 44 0.62 -10.02 -10.92
N ASN A 45 -0.48 -10.65 -10.53
CA ASN A 45 -1.84 -10.25 -10.84
C ASN A 45 -2.03 -10.03 -12.35
N SER A 46 -1.43 -10.94 -13.14
CA SER A 46 -1.56 -10.93 -14.59
C SER A 46 -2.85 -11.65 -15.02
N SER A 47 -3.20 -11.51 -16.29
CA SER A 47 -4.31 -12.26 -16.89
C SER A 47 -4.12 -13.79 -16.87
N MET A 48 -2.94 -14.29 -16.50
CA MET A 48 -2.69 -15.72 -16.36
C MET A 48 -3.07 -16.27 -14.98
N SER A 49 -3.07 -15.43 -13.94
CA SER A 49 -3.50 -15.81 -12.58
C SER A 49 -4.96 -15.45 -12.30
N ASP A 50 -5.54 -14.57 -13.10
CA ASP A 50 -6.94 -14.15 -12.98
C ASP A 50 -7.93 -15.18 -13.59
N PRO A 51 -8.84 -15.78 -12.79
CA PRO A 51 -9.87 -16.70 -13.28
C PRO A 51 -11.07 -16.00 -13.92
N MET A 52 -11.14 -14.67 -13.90
CA MET A 52 -12.27 -13.91 -14.46
C MET A 52 -12.20 -13.83 -15.98
N ASP A 53 -13.36 -13.59 -16.61
CA ASP A 53 -13.40 -13.38 -18.07
C ASP A 53 -12.56 -12.15 -18.45
N PRO A 54 -11.82 -12.16 -19.59
CA PRO A 54 -10.91 -11.08 -19.99
C PRO A 54 -11.52 -9.68 -20.07
N ASN A 55 -12.84 -9.56 -20.23
CA ASN A 55 -13.57 -8.30 -20.33
C ASN A 55 -14.43 -8.01 -19.09
N PHE A 56 -14.25 -8.75 -18.00
CA PHE A 56 -14.98 -8.52 -16.75
C PHE A 56 -14.63 -7.15 -16.17
N SER A 57 -15.65 -6.37 -15.80
CA SER A 57 -15.51 -5.12 -15.06
C SER A 57 -16.18 -5.25 -13.70
N TYR A 58 -15.37 -5.22 -12.64
CA TYR A 58 -15.88 -5.28 -11.28
C TYR A 58 -16.76 -4.07 -10.95
N ALA A 59 -16.36 -2.88 -11.41
CA ALA A 59 -17.14 -1.66 -11.23
C ALA A 59 -18.57 -1.80 -11.77
N GLU A 60 -18.73 -2.35 -12.97
CA GLU A 60 -20.04 -2.60 -13.58
C GLU A 60 -20.83 -3.73 -12.90
N ALA A 61 -20.13 -4.76 -12.40
CA ALA A 61 -20.76 -5.83 -11.64
C ALA A 61 -21.30 -5.32 -10.28
N PHE A 62 -20.50 -4.53 -9.56
CA PHE A 62 -20.88 -3.95 -8.26
C PHE A 62 -22.03 -2.94 -8.38
N LYS A 63 -22.07 -2.12 -9.45
CA LYS A 63 -23.20 -1.21 -9.70
C LYS A 63 -24.55 -1.93 -9.83
N LYS A 64 -24.55 -3.22 -10.20
CA LYS A 64 -25.74 -4.08 -10.33
C LYS A 64 -26.06 -4.88 -9.06
N LEU A 65 -25.19 -4.83 -8.06
CA LEU A 65 -25.37 -5.53 -6.78
C LEU A 65 -26.58 -4.97 -6.03
N ASP A 66 -27.45 -5.84 -5.51
CA ASP A 66 -28.44 -5.45 -4.52
C ASP A 66 -27.75 -5.19 -3.17
N TYR A 67 -27.16 -4.00 -3.05
CA TYR A 67 -26.38 -3.58 -1.89
C TYR A 67 -27.20 -3.62 -0.59
N ALA A 68 -28.48 -3.27 -0.65
CA ALA A 68 -29.37 -3.31 0.51
C ALA A 68 -29.60 -4.75 0.99
N ALA A 69 -29.77 -5.70 0.07
CA ALA A 69 -29.87 -7.11 0.42
C ALA A 69 -28.56 -7.64 1.04
N VAL A 70 -27.39 -7.24 0.53
CA VAL A 70 -26.08 -7.61 1.12
C VAL A 70 -25.99 -7.14 2.57
N LYS A 71 -26.29 -5.86 2.85
CA LYS A 71 -26.27 -5.34 4.23
C LYS A 71 -27.27 -6.06 5.13
N LYS A 72 -28.46 -6.39 4.61
CA LYS A 72 -29.47 -7.15 5.36
C LYS A 72 -28.97 -8.55 5.74
N ASP A 73 -28.35 -9.25 4.79
CA ASP A 73 -27.79 -10.58 5.04
C ASP A 73 -26.62 -10.53 6.02
N LEU A 74 -25.73 -9.52 5.89
CA LEU A 74 -24.66 -9.29 6.85
C LEU A 74 -25.21 -9.02 8.25
N HIS A 75 -26.24 -8.18 8.37
CA HIS A 75 -26.88 -7.90 9.66
C HIS A 75 -27.53 -9.16 10.27
N ALA A 76 -28.12 -10.03 9.46
CA ALA A 76 -28.66 -11.31 9.94
C ALA A 76 -27.53 -12.24 10.43
N LEU A 77 -26.45 -12.35 9.64
CA LEU A 77 -25.28 -13.17 9.97
C LEU A 77 -24.64 -12.75 11.30
N MET A 78 -24.69 -11.46 11.68
CA MET A 78 -24.13 -10.99 12.94
C MET A 78 -24.61 -11.80 14.15
N THR A 79 -25.86 -12.30 14.13
CA THR A 79 -26.46 -13.05 15.24
C THR A 79 -26.76 -14.52 14.91
N ASP A 80 -26.38 -14.99 13.71
CA ASP A 80 -26.57 -16.38 13.29
C ASP A 80 -25.36 -17.24 13.70
N SER A 81 -25.26 -17.52 15.00
CA SER A 81 -24.12 -18.25 15.59
C SER A 81 -24.00 -19.67 15.03
N GLN A 82 -22.83 -19.99 14.51
CA GLN A 82 -22.48 -21.31 13.99
C GLN A 82 -21.82 -22.18 15.05
N GLU A 83 -22.20 -23.46 15.14
CA GLU A 83 -21.69 -24.39 16.16
C GLU A 83 -20.17 -24.59 16.10
N TRP A 84 -19.61 -24.58 14.89
CA TRP A 84 -18.16 -24.77 14.67
C TRP A 84 -17.32 -23.55 15.09
N TRP A 85 -17.96 -22.40 15.30
CA TRP A 85 -17.31 -21.21 15.85
C TRP A 85 -18.32 -20.29 16.55
N PRO A 86 -18.79 -20.62 17.77
CA PRO A 86 -19.89 -19.90 18.41
C PRO A 86 -19.59 -18.41 18.61
N ALA A 87 -20.59 -17.55 18.37
CA ALA A 87 -20.45 -16.12 18.53
C ALA A 87 -20.32 -15.72 20.01
N ASP A 88 -19.31 -14.93 20.36
CA ASP A 88 -19.23 -14.29 21.67
C ASP A 88 -20.46 -13.41 21.89
N TYR A 89 -21.09 -13.52 23.06
CA TYR A 89 -22.29 -12.76 23.41
C TYR A 89 -23.47 -12.95 22.44
N GLY A 90 -23.43 -13.99 21.62
CA GLY A 90 -24.40 -14.23 20.54
C GLY A 90 -24.29 -13.26 19.36
N HIS A 91 -23.16 -12.54 19.20
CA HIS A 91 -22.99 -11.56 18.13
C HIS A 91 -21.55 -11.53 17.56
N TYR A 92 -21.37 -11.80 16.26
CA TYR A 92 -20.07 -11.79 15.57
C TYR A 92 -19.52 -10.39 15.24
N GLY A 93 -20.29 -9.34 15.44
CA GLY A 93 -19.91 -7.96 15.12
C GLY A 93 -18.48 -7.58 15.51
N PRO A 94 -18.05 -7.75 16.79
CA PRO A 94 -16.69 -7.41 17.19
C PRO A 94 -15.61 -8.21 16.42
N PHE A 95 -15.91 -9.47 16.06
CA PHE A 95 -15.00 -10.32 15.29
C PHE A 95 -14.83 -9.82 13.85
N PHE A 96 -15.91 -9.34 13.22
CA PHE A 96 -15.84 -8.73 11.89
C PHE A 96 -15.22 -7.33 11.90
N ILE A 97 -15.38 -6.55 12.97
CA ILE A 97 -14.65 -5.28 13.16
C ILE A 97 -13.15 -5.56 13.17
N ARG A 98 -12.69 -6.54 13.98
CA ARG A 98 -11.29 -6.95 13.99
C ARG A 98 -10.83 -7.40 12.60
N MET A 99 -11.61 -8.23 11.90
CA MET A 99 -11.23 -8.69 10.56
C MET A 99 -11.04 -7.53 9.59
N ALA A 100 -11.97 -6.56 9.57
CA ALA A 100 -11.88 -5.38 8.72
C ALA A 100 -10.70 -4.47 9.11
N TRP A 101 -10.50 -4.23 10.42
CA TRP A 101 -9.35 -3.52 10.98
C TRP A 101 -8.03 -4.15 10.52
N HIS A 102 -7.86 -5.47 10.65
CA HIS A 102 -6.65 -6.18 10.24
C HIS A 102 -6.48 -6.23 8.72
N SER A 103 -7.58 -6.21 7.95
CA SER A 103 -7.53 -6.16 6.49
C SER A 103 -6.95 -4.82 6.04
N ALA A 104 -7.49 -3.72 6.55
CA ALA A 104 -7.03 -2.37 6.22
C ALA A 104 -5.72 -1.97 6.93
N GLY A 105 -5.43 -2.58 8.08
CA GLY A 105 -4.41 -2.18 9.03
C GLY A 105 -2.98 -2.48 8.63
N THR A 106 -2.72 -3.13 7.50
CA THR A 106 -1.35 -3.44 7.05
C THR A 106 -0.72 -2.34 6.18
N TYR A 107 -1.51 -1.31 5.81
CA TYR A 107 -1.10 -0.21 4.93
C TYR A 107 0.09 0.58 5.46
N ARG A 108 1.03 0.99 4.60
CA ARG A 108 2.09 1.94 4.96
C ARG A 108 2.16 3.10 3.99
N THR A 109 2.42 4.30 4.50
CA THR A 109 2.54 5.51 3.68
C THR A 109 3.78 5.51 2.78
N GLY A 110 4.88 4.88 3.23
CA GLY A 110 6.17 4.90 2.53
C GLY A 110 6.12 4.35 1.11
N ASP A 111 5.40 3.24 0.89
CA ASP A 111 5.24 2.60 -0.43
C ASP A 111 3.76 2.45 -0.85
N GLY A 112 2.82 2.80 0.03
CA GLY A 112 1.38 2.66 -0.22
C GLY A 112 0.89 1.20 -0.20
N ARG A 113 1.76 0.23 0.13
CA ARG A 113 1.44 -1.20 0.10
C ARG A 113 0.77 -1.65 1.39
N GLY A 114 0.21 -2.87 1.35
CA GLY A 114 -0.73 -3.35 2.35
C GLY A 114 -2.08 -2.67 2.20
N GLY A 115 -2.92 -2.78 3.23
CA GLY A 115 -4.27 -2.23 3.20
C GLY A 115 -5.33 -3.21 2.72
N GLY A 116 -6.58 -2.72 2.65
CA GLY A 116 -7.77 -3.51 2.41
C GLY A 116 -8.20 -3.61 0.95
N SER A 117 -7.56 -2.86 0.04
CA SER A 117 -7.98 -2.65 -1.36
C SER A 117 -7.95 -3.87 -2.26
N ARG A 118 -7.32 -4.96 -1.83
CA ARG A 118 -7.06 -6.17 -2.64
C ARG A 118 -7.60 -7.46 -2.04
N GLY A 119 -8.06 -7.41 -0.79
CA GLY A 119 -8.48 -8.61 -0.05
C GLY A 119 -7.34 -9.58 0.24
N SER A 120 -6.09 -9.10 0.31
CA SER A 120 -4.88 -9.94 0.42
C SER A 120 -4.76 -10.68 1.77
N GLN A 121 -5.56 -10.33 2.78
CA GLN A 121 -5.68 -11.12 4.03
C GLN A 121 -6.11 -12.58 3.79
N ARG A 122 -6.65 -12.90 2.59
CA ARG A 122 -6.99 -14.27 2.18
C ARG A 122 -5.77 -15.13 1.82
N PHE A 123 -4.63 -14.51 1.53
CA PHE A 123 -3.44 -15.18 1.01
C PHE A 123 -2.27 -15.10 1.99
N ALA A 124 -1.28 -15.98 1.78
CA ALA A 124 0.00 -15.88 2.47
C ALA A 124 0.70 -14.54 2.16
N PRO A 125 1.52 -14.01 3.08
CA PRO A 125 1.70 -14.48 4.45
C PRO A 125 0.59 -14.02 5.41
N LEU A 126 -0.26 -13.07 5.01
CA LEU A 126 -1.21 -12.40 5.89
C LEU A 126 -2.26 -13.36 6.47
N ASN A 127 -2.70 -14.36 5.71
CA ASN A 127 -3.67 -15.35 6.19
C ASN A 127 -3.15 -16.17 7.40
N SER A 128 -1.84 -16.11 7.67
CA SER A 128 -1.12 -16.93 8.63
C SER A 128 -0.24 -16.13 9.61
N TRP A 129 -0.30 -14.80 9.56
CA TRP A 129 0.34 -13.96 10.57
C TRP A 129 -0.23 -14.26 11.97
N PRO A 130 0.61 -14.28 13.03
CA PRO A 130 0.14 -14.49 14.40
C PRO A 130 -0.98 -13.52 14.82
N ASP A 131 -0.90 -12.26 14.40
CA ASP A 131 -1.91 -11.26 14.75
C ASP A 131 -3.24 -11.48 13.99
N ASN A 132 -3.25 -12.30 12.94
CA ASN A 132 -4.44 -12.71 12.20
C ASN A 132 -5.01 -14.05 12.67
N THR A 133 -4.54 -14.58 13.80
CA THR A 133 -5.06 -15.81 14.41
C THR A 133 -6.59 -15.79 14.49
N ASN A 134 -7.20 -16.88 14.06
CA ASN A 134 -8.65 -17.12 13.94
C ASN A 134 -9.40 -16.25 12.91
N LEU A 135 -8.79 -15.28 12.22
CA LEU A 135 -9.49 -14.52 11.17
C LEU A 135 -9.80 -15.36 9.92
N ASP A 136 -9.18 -16.54 9.78
CA ASP A 136 -9.63 -17.58 8.85
C ASP A 136 -11.06 -18.03 9.14
N LYS A 137 -11.46 -18.12 10.41
CA LYS A 137 -12.85 -18.41 10.83
C LYS A 137 -13.78 -17.25 10.48
N ALA A 138 -13.36 -16.01 10.72
CA ALA A 138 -14.14 -14.81 10.36
C ALA A 138 -14.43 -14.77 8.85
N ARG A 139 -13.41 -14.96 8.01
CA ARG A 139 -13.58 -15.02 6.55
C ARG A 139 -14.47 -16.19 6.13
N ARG A 140 -14.35 -17.34 6.80
CA ARG A 140 -15.21 -18.51 6.52
C ARG A 140 -16.69 -18.27 6.85
N LEU A 141 -17.01 -17.50 7.89
CA LEU A 141 -18.39 -17.10 8.19
C LEU A 141 -19.02 -16.24 7.07
N LEU A 142 -18.21 -15.48 6.34
CA LEU A 142 -18.67 -14.63 5.23
C LEU A 142 -18.81 -15.37 3.89
N TRP A 143 -18.31 -16.60 3.79
CA TRP A 143 -18.37 -17.37 2.54
C TRP A 143 -19.79 -17.53 1.98
N PRO A 144 -20.84 -17.86 2.77
CA PRO A 144 -22.20 -17.97 2.23
C PRO A 144 -22.70 -16.68 1.57
N ILE A 145 -22.31 -15.52 2.10
CA ILE A 145 -22.65 -14.21 1.50
C ILE A 145 -21.86 -14.03 0.20
N LYS A 146 -20.54 -14.25 0.20
CA LYS A 146 -19.74 -14.19 -1.03
C LYS A 146 -20.29 -15.13 -2.11
N GLN A 147 -20.68 -16.35 -1.73
CA GLN A 147 -21.25 -17.35 -2.62
C GLN A 147 -22.56 -16.88 -3.22
N LYS A 148 -23.45 -16.28 -2.42
CA LYS A 148 -24.75 -15.76 -2.86
C LYS A 148 -24.62 -14.60 -3.86
N TYR A 149 -23.68 -13.69 -3.64
CA TYR A 149 -23.54 -12.46 -4.45
C TYR A 149 -22.48 -12.54 -5.55
N GLY A 150 -21.66 -13.60 -5.56
CA GLY A 150 -20.76 -13.94 -6.65
C GLY A 150 -19.81 -12.78 -7.04
N ASN A 151 -19.63 -12.58 -8.33
CA ASN A 151 -18.67 -11.63 -8.90
C ASN A 151 -19.02 -10.16 -8.64
N ALA A 152 -20.28 -9.87 -8.30
CA ALA A 152 -20.73 -8.50 -8.02
C ALA A 152 -20.29 -7.98 -6.64
N LEU A 153 -19.71 -8.85 -5.81
CA LEU A 153 -19.17 -8.50 -4.49
C LEU A 153 -17.80 -9.16 -4.32
N SER A 154 -16.72 -8.38 -4.37
CA SER A 154 -15.37 -8.88 -4.10
C SER A 154 -15.21 -9.24 -2.63
N TRP A 155 -14.25 -10.11 -2.31
CA TRP A 155 -13.86 -10.35 -0.93
C TRP A 155 -13.26 -9.11 -0.29
N ALA A 156 -12.49 -8.32 -1.05
CA ALA A 156 -11.93 -7.06 -0.59
C ALA A 156 -13.03 -6.11 -0.07
N ASP A 157 -14.10 -5.90 -0.83
CA ASP A 157 -15.23 -5.08 -0.37
C ASP A 157 -16.04 -5.76 0.73
N LEU A 158 -16.28 -7.08 0.65
CA LEU A 158 -17.06 -7.81 1.64
C LEU A 158 -16.44 -7.77 3.03
N MET A 159 -15.12 -7.92 3.15
CA MET A 159 -14.45 -7.91 4.45
C MET A 159 -14.60 -6.55 5.14
N ILE A 160 -14.47 -5.46 4.38
CA ILE A 160 -14.62 -4.09 4.87
C ILE A 160 -16.07 -3.79 5.21
N LEU A 161 -17.00 -4.14 4.31
CA LEU A 161 -18.44 -3.93 4.49
C LEU A 161 -18.96 -4.68 5.73
N ALA A 162 -18.48 -5.90 5.99
CA ALA A 162 -18.83 -6.66 7.19
C ALA A 162 -18.46 -5.91 8.48
N GLY A 163 -17.29 -5.27 8.54
CA GLY A 163 -16.89 -4.42 9.67
C GLY A 163 -17.78 -3.18 9.82
N ASN A 164 -18.12 -2.51 8.72
CA ASN A 164 -19.06 -1.39 8.72
C ASN A 164 -20.45 -1.80 9.24
N VAL A 165 -21.02 -2.89 8.71
CA VAL A 165 -22.36 -3.38 9.12
C VAL A 165 -22.34 -3.84 10.58
N ALA A 166 -21.23 -4.42 11.05
CA ALA A 166 -21.07 -4.80 12.45
C ALA A 166 -21.12 -3.59 13.40
N LEU A 167 -20.47 -2.48 13.04
CA LEU A 167 -20.56 -1.23 13.80
C LEU A 167 -22.00 -0.71 13.85
N GLU A 168 -22.67 -0.70 12.69
CA GLU A 168 -24.06 -0.25 12.56
C GLU A 168 -25.04 -1.10 13.38
N SER A 169 -24.91 -2.44 13.33
CA SER A 169 -25.80 -3.35 14.06
C SER A 169 -25.65 -3.24 15.58
N MET A 170 -24.49 -2.78 16.05
CA MET A 170 -24.22 -2.53 17.47
C MET A 170 -24.46 -1.08 17.90
N GLY A 171 -25.06 -0.26 17.03
CA GLY A 171 -25.54 1.08 17.37
C GLY A 171 -24.57 2.23 17.08
N PHE A 172 -23.48 1.99 16.34
CA PHE A 172 -22.58 3.05 15.88
C PHE A 172 -22.92 3.48 14.45
N LYS A 173 -23.13 4.78 14.23
CA LYS A 173 -23.35 5.32 12.89
C LYS A 173 -22.02 5.58 12.20
N THR A 174 -21.71 4.81 11.15
CA THR A 174 -20.52 5.02 10.34
C THR A 174 -20.61 6.31 9.51
N PHE A 175 -19.46 6.84 9.08
CA PHE A 175 -19.43 8.02 8.19
C PHE A 175 -19.94 7.69 6.78
N GLY A 176 -19.77 6.45 6.34
CA GLY A 176 -20.22 5.93 5.05
C GLY A 176 -19.43 4.69 4.61
N PHE A 177 -19.68 4.22 3.39
CA PHE A 177 -18.96 3.12 2.75
C PHE A 177 -18.90 3.31 1.24
N ALA A 178 -17.79 2.92 0.63
CA ALA A 178 -17.67 2.77 -0.82
C ALA A 178 -17.04 1.42 -1.16
N GLY A 179 -17.63 0.75 -2.16
CA GLY A 179 -17.04 -0.38 -2.87
C GLY A 179 -16.18 0.07 -4.05
N GLY A 180 -15.64 -0.90 -4.79
CA GLY A 180 -14.72 -0.68 -5.92
C GLY A 180 -13.33 -1.29 -5.70
N ARG A 181 -13.18 -2.18 -4.71
CA ARG A 181 -11.95 -2.95 -4.49
C ARG A 181 -12.01 -4.24 -5.29
N GLU A 182 -11.05 -4.43 -6.19
CA GLU A 182 -10.94 -5.64 -7.00
C GLU A 182 -10.16 -6.72 -6.24
N ASP A 183 -10.61 -7.96 -6.34
CA ASP A 183 -9.90 -9.10 -5.75
C ASP A 183 -8.61 -9.38 -6.53
N ILE A 184 -7.57 -9.78 -5.79
CA ILE A 184 -6.39 -10.45 -6.36
C ILE A 184 -6.52 -11.97 -6.23
N TRP A 185 -5.66 -12.68 -6.97
CA TRP A 185 -5.73 -14.14 -7.14
C TRP A 185 -4.45 -14.87 -6.76
N GLU A 186 -3.41 -14.16 -6.33
CA GLU A 186 -2.16 -14.72 -5.82
C GLU A 186 -1.59 -13.85 -4.69
N PRO A 187 -0.70 -14.40 -3.83
CA PRO A 187 0.00 -13.65 -2.80
C PRO A 187 0.78 -12.45 -3.34
N GLU A 188 0.83 -11.35 -2.58
CA GLU A 188 1.65 -10.18 -2.92
C GLU A 188 3.13 -10.46 -2.56
N GLU A 189 4.00 -10.61 -3.57
CA GLU A 189 5.45 -10.85 -3.39
C GLU A 189 6.23 -9.52 -3.40
N ASP A 190 5.59 -8.43 -3.79
CA ASP A 190 6.17 -7.09 -3.91
C ASP A 190 6.29 -6.34 -2.58
N ILE A 191 5.75 -6.87 -1.48
CA ILE A 191 5.75 -6.18 -0.18
C ILE A 191 6.93 -6.63 0.69
N TYR A 192 7.78 -5.68 1.07
CA TYR A 192 8.80 -5.87 2.10
C TYR A 192 8.20 -5.73 3.51
N TRP A 193 7.81 -6.87 4.09
CA TRP A 193 7.29 -6.95 5.47
C TRP A 193 8.38 -6.89 6.57
N GLY A 194 9.66 -7.00 6.18
CA GLY A 194 10.81 -7.08 7.07
C GLY A 194 11.73 -8.25 6.71
N LYS A 195 12.95 -8.24 7.25
CA LYS A 195 14.00 -9.24 6.97
C LYS A 195 14.05 -10.39 7.98
N GLU A 196 13.20 -10.35 9.00
CA GLU A 196 13.16 -11.35 10.05
C GLU A 196 12.89 -12.74 9.51
N LYS A 197 13.51 -13.74 10.13
CA LYS A 197 13.32 -15.17 9.76
C LYS A 197 12.35 -15.90 10.68
N THR A 198 11.78 -15.20 11.66
CA THR A 198 10.86 -15.76 12.66
C THR A 198 9.72 -14.77 12.91
N TRP A 199 8.51 -15.30 13.13
CA TRP A 199 7.39 -14.49 13.59
C TRP A 199 7.68 -13.83 14.92
N LEU A 200 7.13 -12.63 15.10
CA LEU A 200 7.31 -11.77 16.27
C LEU A 200 8.78 -11.36 16.52
N GLY A 201 9.66 -11.52 15.53
CA GLY A 201 11.01 -10.94 15.58
C GLY A 201 10.96 -9.42 15.42
N ASP A 202 11.93 -8.72 16.02
CA ASP A 202 12.06 -7.26 16.04
C ASP A 202 13.40 -6.77 15.44
N GLU A 203 14.02 -7.53 14.53
CA GLU A 203 15.29 -7.18 13.85
C GLU A 203 15.16 -6.00 12.86
N ARG A 204 14.29 -5.05 13.16
CA ARG A 204 13.89 -3.90 12.36
C ARG A 204 14.20 -2.55 13.00
N TYR A 205 14.82 -2.55 14.18
CA TYR A 205 15.20 -1.34 14.88
C TYR A 205 16.69 -1.05 14.78
N GLN A 206 17.06 0.22 14.70
CA GLN A 206 18.42 0.71 14.84
C GLN A 206 18.50 1.80 15.91
N GLY A 207 19.68 2.01 16.50
CA GLY A 207 19.92 3.08 17.47
C GLY A 207 18.92 3.08 18.64
N ASP A 208 18.35 4.25 18.93
CA ASP A 208 17.30 4.41 19.95
C ASP A 208 15.90 4.08 19.37
N ARG A 209 15.68 2.80 19.03
CA ARG A 209 14.41 2.29 18.48
C ARG A 209 13.89 3.06 17.26
N ASP A 210 14.77 3.41 16.33
CA ASP A 210 14.38 3.92 15.01
C ASP A 210 13.93 2.75 14.13
N LEU A 211 12.64 2.74 13.74
CA LEU A 211 12.04 1.66 12.96
C LEU A 211 12.48 1.75 11.49
N GLU A 212 12.98 0.65 10.94
CA GLU A 212 13.46 0.56 9.56
C GLU A 212 12.37 1.01 8.56
N ASN A 213 12.69 1.95 7.67
CA ASN A 213 11.76 2.37 6.61
C ASN A 213 11.66 1.31 5.49
N PRO A 214 10.47 1.04 4.93
CA PRO A 214 9.19 1.71 5.16
C PRO A 214 8.28 0.99 6.19
N LEU A 215 8.85 0.21 7.13
CA LEU A 215 8.07 -0.62 8.06
C LEU A 215 7.16 0.21 8.96
N ALA A 216 5.95 -0.29 9.24
CA ALA A 216 4.97 0.36 10.12
C ALA A 216 4.43 -0.56 11.22
N ALA A 217 5.10 -1.67 11.50
CA ALA A 217 4.78 -2.56 12.60
C ALA A 217 6.04 -2.86 13.43
N VAL A 218 5.90 -3.02 14.74
CA VAL A 218 7.04 -3.19 15.66
C VAL A 218 7.66 -4.58 15.62
N GLN A 219 6.93 -5.58 15.12
CA GLN A 219 7.40 -6.96 15.00
C GLN A 219 6.83 -7.63 13.75
N MET A 220 7.54 -8.62 13.22
CA MET A 220 7.09 -9.39 12.06
C MET A 220 5.82 -10.16 12.40
N GLY A 221 4.77 -10.02 11.58
CA GLY A 221 3.51 -10.73 11.81
C GLY A 221 2.51 -10.03 12.73
N LEU A 222 2.80 -8.80 13.18
CA LEU A 222 1.84 -7.91 13.84
C LEU A 222 1.30 -6.85 12.86
N ILE A 223 0.09 -6.36 13.13
CA ILE A 223 -0.49 -5.25 12.36
C ILE A 223 0.20 -3.93 12.74
N TYR A 224 0.28 -3.59 14.03
CA TYR A 224 0.89 -2.34 14.53
C TYR A 224 1.92 -2.61 15.63
N VAL A 225 1.43 -2.84 16.86
CA VAL A 225 2.23 -2.91 18.08
C VAL A 225 1.98 -4.21 18.84
N ASN A 226 2.88 -4.55 19.75
CA ASN A 226 2.67 -5.66 20.66
C ASN A 226 1.68 -5.26 21.78
N PRO A 227 0.55 -5.98 21.97
CA PRO A 227 -0.47 -5.62 22.95
C PRO A 227 -0.01 -5.76 24.42
N GLU A 228 1.03 -6.56 24.68
CA GLU A 228 1.66 -6.68 26.00
C GLU A 228 2.66 -5.53 26.27
N GLY A 229 2.97 -4.72 25.27
CA GLY A 229 3.98 -3.65 25.27
C GLY A 229 5.30 -4.08 24.60
N PRO A 230 6.26 -3.15 24.40
CA PRO A 230 7.42 -3.38 23.56
C PRO A 230 8.21 -4.64 23.95
N ASN A 231 8.34 -5.58 23.01
CA ASN A 231 8.99 -6.88 23.22
C ASN A 231 8.41 -7.68 24.41
N GLY A 232 7.09 -7.57 24.63
CA GLY A 232 6.37 -8.26 25.72
C GLY A 232 6.59 -7.65 27.11
N LYS A 233 7.14 -6.43 27.19
CA LYS A 233 7.32 -5.70 28.45
C LYS A 233 6.11 -4.79 28.69
N PRO A 234 5.41 -4.92 29.84
CA PRO A 234 4.21 -4.14 30.14
C PRO A 234 4.53 -2.71 30.59
N ASP A 235 5.13 -1.94 29.69
CA ASP A 235 5.41 -0.51 29.83
C ASP A 235 4.46 0.31 28.94
N PRO A 236 3.43 0.96 29.52
CA PRO A 236 2.48 1.74 28.75
C PRO A 236 3.08 2.97 28.06
N LEU A 237 4.10 3.62 28.63
CA LEU A 237 4.71 4.80 28.02
C LEU A 237 5.57 4.43 26.81
N ALA A 238 6.33 3.34 26.94
CA ALA A 238 7.08 2.80 25.81
C ALA A 238 6.12 2.29 24.72
N SER A 239 4.99 1.68 25.11
CA SER A 239 3.94 1.31 24.16
C SER A 239 3.33 2.52 23.44
N ALA A 240 3.16 3.66 24.11
CA ALA A 240 2.64 4.88 23.48
C ALA A 240 3.56 5.41 22.38
N ARG A 241 4.89 5.32 22.58
CA ARG A 241 5.88 5.69 21.56
C ARG A 241 5.74 4.80 20.32
N ASP A 242 5.68 3.49 20.51
CA ASP A 242 5.52 2.51 19.42
C ASP A 242 4.16 2.69 18.70
N ILE A 243 3.08 2.97 19.43
CA ILE A 243 1.74 3.26 18.86
C ILE A 243 1.83 4.50 17.96
N ARG A 244 2.42 5.60 18.44
CA ARG A 244 2.51 6.85 17.69
C ARG A 244 3.27 6.69 16.39
N GLU A 245 4.43 6.04 16.45
CA GLU A 245 5.26 5.85 15.26
C GLU A 245 4.58 4.96 14.23
N THR A 246 4.02 3.82 14.66
CA THR A 246 3.37 2.88 13.74
C THR A 246 2.12 3.48 13.10
N PHE A 247 1.24 4.12 13.87
CA PHE A 247 0.04 4.77 13.34
C PHE A 247 0.36 5.94 12.41
N ALA A 248 1.38 6.76 12.71
CA ALA A 248 1.83 7.83 11.81
C ALA A 248 2.32 7.29 10.46
N ARG A 249 3.09 6.19 10.47
CA ARG A 249 3.51 5.48 9.25
C ARG A 249 2.36 4.80 8.50
N MET A 250 1.17 4.77 9.11
CA MET A 250 -0.08 4.34 8.49
C MET A 250 -1.05 5.51 8.25
N ALA A 251 -0.56 6.74 8.18
CA ALA A 251 -1.37 7.94 7.91
C ALA A 251 -2.43 8.25 8.99
N MET A 252 -2.19 7.90 10.25
CA MET A 252 -3.08 8.28 11.36
C MET A 252 -2.35 9.22 12.32
N ASN A 253 -2.96 10.36 12.61
CA ASN A 253 -2.46 11.29 13.63
C ASN A 253 -2.88 10.85 15.05
N ASP A 254 -2.49 11.61 16.07
CA ASP A 254 -2.76 11.25 17.47
C ASP A 254 -4.27 11.17 17.81
N GLU A 255 -5.08 12.09 17.28
CA GLU A 255 -6.54 12.09 17.52
C GLU A 255 -7.23 10.91 16.82
N GLU A 256 -6.87 10.64 15.57
CA GLU A 256 -7.34 9.48 14.80
C GLU A 256 -6.93 8.16 15.46
N THR A 257 -5.71 8.10 16.01
CA THR A 257 -5.17 6.92 16.70
C THR A 257 -5.97 6.60 17.96
N VAL A 258 -6.17 7.60 18.83
CA VAL A 258 -7.00 7.42 20.05
C VAL A 258 -8.42 7.04 19.67
N ALA A 259 -9.00 7.69 18.66
CA ALA A 259 -10.36 7.41 18.22
C ALA A 259 -10.51 5.97 17.70
N LEU A 260 -9.56 5.47 16.91
CA LEU A 260 -9.57 4.11 16.36
C LEU A 260 -9.42 3.04 17.44
N ILE A 261 -8.44 3.20 18.35
CA ILE A 261 -8.20 2.20 19.40
C ILE A 261 -9.37 2.19 20.38
N ALA A 262 -9.76 3.35 20.92
CA ALA A 262 -10.88 3.43 21.85
C ALA A 262 -12.20 3.01 21.21
N GLY A 263 -12.45 3.40 19.95
CA GLY A 263 -13.68 3.06 19.24
C GLY A 263 -13.78 1.57 18.90
N GLY A 264 -12.67 0.96 18.49
CA GLY A 264 -12.59 -0.49 18.25
C GLY A 264 -12.74 -1.30 19.53
N HIS A 265 -12.01 -0.94 20.60
CA HIS A 265 -12.03 -1.64 21.88
C HIS A 265 -13.28 -1.34 22.73
N THR A 266 -14.20 -0.48 22.28
CA THR A 266 -15.58 -0.46 22.82
C THR A 266 -16.29 -1.80 22.63
N PHE A 267 -15.87 -2.60 21.62
CA PHE A 267 -16.52 -3.84 21.23
C PHE A 267 -15.68 -5.08 21.55
N GLY A 268 -16.37 -6.17 21.88
CA GLY A 268 -15.82 -7.51 21.98
C GLY A 268 -14.89 -7.74 23.16
N LYS A 269 -13.97 -8.68 22.95
CA LYS A 269 -13.05 -9.19 23.94
C LYS A 269 -11.78 -9.75 23.27
N VAL A 270 -10.76 -10.02 24.08
CA VAL A 270 -9.58 -10.82 23.71
C VAL A 270 -9.73 -12.26 24.19
N HIS A 271 -9.07 -13.21 23.51
CA HIS A 271 -9.15 -14.65 23.79
C HIS A 271 -7.80 -15.28 24.12
N GLY A 272 -7.73 -15.90 25.30
CA GLY A 272 -6.55 -16.44 25.96
C GLY A 272 -6.94 -17.45 27.03
N ALA A 273 -7.90 -18.33 26.71
CA ALA A 273 -8.47 -19.28 27.66
C ALA A 273 -7.45 -20.28 28.25
N ALA A 274 -6.36 -20.57 27.53
CA ALA A 274 -5.25 -21.38 27.98
C ALA A 274 -3.97 -21.09 27.18
N ASP A 275 -2.87 -21.71 27.61
CA ASP A 275 -1.53 -21.61 27.01
C ASP A 275 -1.50 -22.03 25.52
N PRO A 276 -1.32 -21.09 24.57
CA PRO A 276 -1.37 -21.40 23.14
C PRO A 276 -0.29 -22.40 22.71
N SER A 277 0.87 -22.43 23.38
CA SER A 277 1.98 -23.33 23.03
C SER A 277 1.67 -24.82 23.20
N LYS A 278 0.63 -25.13 23.99
CA LYS A 278 0.20 -26.51 24.27
C LYS A 278 -0.99 -26.92 23.43
N TYR A 279 -1.87 -25.99 23.12
CA TYR A 279 -3.20 -26.32 22.63
C TYR A 279 -3.46 -25.88 21.19
N VAL A 280 -2.74 -24.87 20.69
CA VAL A 280 -2.96 -24.28 19.36
C VAL A 280 -1.99 -24.88 18.36
N GLY A 281 -2.54 -25.47 17.29
CA GLY A 281 -1.79 -26.04 16.17
C GLY A 281 -1.30 -25.00 15.16
N ALA A 282 -0.77 -25.50 14.04
CA ALA A 282 -0.19 -24.68 12.99
C ALA A 282 -1.19 -23.69 12.37
N GLU A 283 -0.68 -22.54 11.95
CA GLU A 283 -1.31 -21.51 11.12
C GLU A 283 -1.80 -22.09 9.77
N PRO A 284 -2.73 -21.42 9.04
CA PRO A 284 -3.34 -21.99 7.82
C PRO A 284 -2.37 -22.54 6.76
N GLU A 285 -1.26 -21.86 6.48
CA GLU A 285 -0.26 -22.32 5.51
C GLU A 285 0.61 -23.50 6.02
N GLY A 286 0.62 -23.73 7.34
CA GLY A 286 1.29 -24.87 7.98
C GLY A 286 0.33 -25.97 8.45
N ALA A 287 -0.97 -25.76 8.31
CA ALA A 287 -2.01 -26.68 8.75
C ALA A 287 -2.11 -27.91 7.84
N SER A 288 -2.70 -28.98 8.36
CA SER A 288 -2.93 -30.17 7.55
C SER A 288 -4.06 -29.96 6.54
N ILE A 289 -4.04 -30.73 5.45
CA ILE A 289 -4.96 -30.55 4.32
C ILE A 289 -6.44 -30.73 4.73
N GLU A 290 -6.74 -31.54 5.74
CA GLU A 290 -8.09 -31.72 6.27
C GLU A 290 -8.68 -30.48 6.96
N GLU A 291 -7.86 -29.50 7.32
CA GLU A 291 -8.35 -28.20 7.84
C GLU A 291 -8.92 -27.29 6.73
N GLN A 292 -8.73 -27.66 5.46
CA GLN A 292 -9.36 -27.01 4.30
C GLN A 292 -9.17 -25.47 4.30
N GLY A 293 -7.92 -25.04 4.52
CA GLY A 293 -7.53 -23.62 4.54
C GLY A 293 -7.87 -22.89 5.85
N LEU A 294 -8.33 -23.59 6.89
CA LEU A 294 -8.32 -23.10 8.27
C LEU A 294 -7.00 -23.46 8.96
N GLY A 295 -6.71 -22.80 10.08
CA GLY A 295 -5.54 -23.07 10.91
C GLY A 295 -5.81 -22.84 12.39
N TRP A 296 -4.74 -22.85 13.19
CA TRP A 296 -4.76 -22.64 14.64
C TRP A 296 -5.74 -23.58 15.36
N LYS A 297 -5.80 -24.84 14.91
CA LYS A 297 -6.66 -25.85 15.52
C LYS A 297 -6.38 -25.93 17.02
N ASN A 298 -7.41 -25.69 17.82
CA ASN A 298 -7.31 -25.60 19.26
C ASN A 298 -7.81 -26.89 19.91
N THR A 299 -6.97 -27.52 20.73
CA THR A 299 -7.27 -28.78 21.44
C THR A 299 -7.67 -28.58 22.90
N TYR A 300 -7.74 -27.33 23.39
CA TYR A 300 -8.24 -27.03 24.72
C TYR A 300 -9.77 -27.10 24.74
N GLY A 301 -10.33 -28.04 25.50
CA GLY A 301 -11.77 -28.29 25.49
C GLY A 301 -12.26 -28.61 24.06
N PRO A 302 -13.40 -28.04 23.61
CA PRO A 302 -13.85 -28.13 22.22
C PRO A 302 -13.07 -27.27 21.22
N GLY A 303 -12.15 -26.40 21.68
CA GLY A 303 -11.34 -25.52 20.83
C GLY A 303 -11.97 -24.17 20.44
N HIS A 304 -13.23 -23.94 20.79
CA HIS A 304 -13.99 -22.73 20.48
C HIS A 304 -14.91 -22.32 21.65
N GLY A 305 -15.63 -21.21 21.51
CA GLY A 305 -16.49 -20.67 22.56
C GLY A 305 -15.68 -20.23 23.79
N ALA A 306 -16.07 -20.68 24.99
CA ALA A 306 -15.35 -20.38 26.24
C ALA A 306 -13.90 -20.88 26.28
N HIS A 307 -13.50 -21.73 25.33
CA HIS A 307 -12.15 -22.29 25.22
C HIS A 307 -11.31 -21.65 24.11
N THR A 308 -11.80 -20.57 23.49
CA THR A 308 -11.11 -19.89 22.39
C THR A 308 -9.75 -19.33 22.84
N ILE A 309 -8.74 -19.49 21.99
CA ILE A 309 -7.40 -18.93 22.18
C ILE A 309 -7.03 -18.22 20.88
N THR A 310 -6.71 -16.94 20.96
CA THR A 310 -6.32 -16.09 19.82
C THR A 310 -5.00 -15.38 20.12
N SER A 311 -5.02 -14.36 20.98
CA SER A 311 -3.84 -13.55 21.33
C SER A 311 -3.13 -14.05 22.59
N GLY A 312 -3.80 -14.88 23.40
CA GLY A 312 -3.33 -15.25 24.74
C GLY A 312 -3.72 -14.24 25.82
N LEU A 313 -4.30 -13.09 25.48
CA LEU A 313 -4.91 -12.15 26.43
C LEU A 313 -6.39 -12.53 26.63
N GLU A 314 -6.96 -12.33 27.82
CA GLU A 314 -8.33 -12.80 28.12
C GLU A 314 -9.17 -11.74 28.84
N GLY A 315 -10.39 -11.53 28.33
CA GLY A 315 -11.41 -10.68 28.93
C GLY A 315 -11.92 -9.57 28.00
N ALA A 316 -12.95 -8.85 28.44
CA ALA A 316 -13.57 -7.77 27.68
C ALA A 316 -13.20 -6.39 28.27
N TRP A 317 -13.19 -5.37 27.43
CA TRP A 317 -12.94 -4.00 27.86
C TRP A 317 -14.16 -3.34 28.51
N THR A 318 -15.37 -3.68 28.03
CA THR A 318 -16.63 -3.01 28.38
C THR A 318 -17.63 -3.95 29.03
N THR A 319 -18.62 -3.36 29.71
CA THR A 319 -19.75 -4.07 30.33
C THR A 319 -20.80 -4.49 29.29
N ASN A 320 -20.85 -3.81 28.13
CA ASN A 320 -21.71 -4.14 27.00
C ASN A 320 -20.87 -4.37 25.72
N PRO A 321 -20.18 -5.52 25.56
CA PRO A 321 -19.24 -5.75 24.46
C PRO A 321 -19.85 -5.71 23.04
N ILE A 322 -21.16 -5.71 22.92
CA ILE A 322 -21.89 -5.73 21.63
C ILE A 322 -22.75 -4.49 21.43
N LYS A 323 -22.36 -3.38 22.06
CA LYS A 323 -23.09 -2.10 21.97
C LYS A 323 -22.13 -0.93 21.97
N TRP A 324 -22.37 0.03 21.09
CA TRP A 324 -21.69 1.32 21.11
C TRP A 324 -22.12 2.11 22.34
N ASP A 325 -21.16 2.44 23.19
CA ASP A 325 -21.26 3.39 24.28
C ASP A 325 -19.87 3.96 24.61
N ASN A 326 -19.77 4.77 25.67
CA ASN A 326 -18.51 5.38 26.10
C ASN A 326 -17.78 4.52 27.16
N ASN A 327 -18.22 3.27 27.40
CA ASN A 327 -17.81 2.51 28.58
C ASN A 327 -16.33 2.11 28.56
N TYR A 328 -15.70 1.98 27.38
CA TYR A 328 -14.25 1.77 27.29
C TYR A 328 -13.47 2.91 27.99
N LEU A 329 -13.77 4.16 27.62
CA LEU A 329 -13.12 5.34 28.20
C LEU A 329 -13.53 5.54 29.67
N ASP A 330 -14.77 5.23 30.03
CA ASP A 330 -15.20 5.27 31.43
C ASP A 330 -14.44 4.26 32.29
N ASN A 331 -14.32 3.00 31.85
CA ASN A 331 -13.56 1.98 32.57
C ASN A 331 -12.08 2.37 32.67
N LEU A 332 -11.47 2.80 31.56
CA LEU A 332 -10.05 3.18 31.50
C LEU A 332 -9.70 4.23 32.57
N PHE A 333 -10.53 5.27 32.73
CA PHE A 333 -10.27 6.37 33.67
C PHE A 333 -10.84 6.18 35.07
N ASN A 334 -11.97 5.49 35.25
CA ASN A 334 -12.65 5.38 36.55
C ASN A 334 -12.07 4.28 37.43
N TYR A 335 -11.35 3.30 36.87
CA TYR A 335 -10.65 2.29 37.65
C TYR A 335 -9.16 2.63 37.83
N ASP A 336 -8.64 2.24 38.99
CA ASP A 336 -7.22 2.03 39.20
C ASP A 336 -6.84 0.64 38.70
N TRP A 337 -5.74 0.53 37.98
CA TRP A 337 -5.32 -0.69 37.29
C TRP A 337 -4.07 -1.29 37.92
N GLU A 338 -4.02 -2.61 38.05
CA GLU A 338 -2.82 -3.37 38.39
C GLU A 338 -2.48 -4.40 37.33
N LEU A 339 -1.18 -4.61 37.16
CA LEU A 339 -0.63 -5.58 36.22
C LEU A 339 -0.92 -7.00 36.73
N THR A 340 -1.43 -7.85 35.84
CA THR A 340 -1.76 -9.25 36.12
C THR A 340 -1.39 -10.14 34.93
N LYS A 341 -1.67 -11.44 35.06
CA LYS A 341 -1.52 -12.44 34.01
C LYS A 341 -2.86 -13.01 33.59
N SER A 342 -3.04 -13.19 32.27
CA SER A 342 -4.16 -13.94 31.70
C SER A 342 -4.10 -15.42 32.10
N PRO A 343 -5.17 -16.20 31.87
CA PRO A 343 -5.12 -17.66 32.01
C PRO A 343 -4.06 -18.35 31.12
N ALA A 344 -3.71 -17.74 29.99
CA ALA A 344 -2.63 -18.20 29.11
C ALA A 344 -1.23 -17.69 29.53
N GLY A 345 -1.13 -16.82 30.54
CA GLY A 345 0.14 -16.27 31.02
C GLY A 345 0.63 -15.00 30.32
N ALA A 346 -0.20 -14.33 29.51
CA ALA A 346 0.10 -13.02 28.90
C ALA A 346 -0.07 -11.87 29.90
N TRP A 347 0.71 -10.79 29.77
CA TRP A 347 0.57 -9.57 30.58
C TRP A 347 -0.68 -8.78 30.20
N GLN A 348 -1.51 -8.47 31.18
CA GLN A 348 -2.68 -7.60 31.02
C GLN A 348 -2.96 -6.82 32.30
N TRP A 349 -3.95 -5.93 32.28
CA TRP A 349 -4.30 -5.09 33.41
C TRP A 349 -5.72 -5.41 33.89
N THR A 350 -5.89 -5.49 35.22
CA THR A 350 -7.17 -5.69 35.89
C THR A 350 -7.46 -4.54 36.84
N PRO A 351 -8.72 -4.20 37.13
CA PRO A 351 -9.03 -3.22 38.15
C PRO A 351 -8.55 -3.68 39.53
N LYS A 352 -7.95 -2.77 40.30
CA LYS A 352 -7.44 -3.04 41.65
C LYS A 352 -8.56 -3.38 42.61
N ASN A 353 -8.21 -4.14 43.67
CA ASN A 353 -9.09 -4.43 44.80
C ASN A 353 -10.41 -5.11 44.42
N GLY A 354 -10.44 -5.83 43.28
CA GLY A 354 -11.66 -6.47 42.78
C GLY A 354 -12.71 -5.50 42.25
N ALA A 355 -12.35 -4.24 41.94
CA ALA A 355 -13.26 -3.30 41.33
C ALA A 355 -13.80 -3.82 39.99
N GLY A 356 -15.06 -3.51 39.68
CA GLY A 356 -15.69 -4.00 38.45
C GLY A 356 -15.96 -5.52 38.42
N ALA A 357 -15.67 -6.29 39.47
CA ALA A 357 -16.05 -7.69 39.53
C ALA A 357 -17.57 -7.86 39.34
N GLY A 358 -17.97 -8.76 38.45
CA GLY A 358 -19.37 -9.06 38.20
C GLY A 358 -20.07 -8.14 37.18
N THR A 359 -19.37 -7.14 36.62
CA THR A 359 -19.99 -6.16 35.72
C THR A 359 -20.03 -6.60 34.26
N VAL A 360 -19.13 -7.49 33.85
CA VAL A 360 -19.04 -7.99 32.46
C VAL A 360 -19.71 -9.36 32.36
N PRO A 361 -20.69 -9.57 31.46
CA PRO A 361 -21.22 -10.90 31.18
C PRO A 361 -20.13 -11.84 30.62
N ASP A 362 -20.18 -13.12 30.97
CA ASP A 362 -19.40 -14.12 30.21
C ASP A 362 -19.98 -14.24 28.79
N ALA A 363 -19.11 -14.50 27.82
CA ALA A 363 -19.48 -14.54 26.40
C ALA A 363 -20.36 -15.74 26.03
N HIS A 364 -20.34 -16.83 26.81
CA HIS A 364 -21.06 -18.06 26.51
C HIS A 364 -21.80 -18.67 27.70
N ASP A 365 -21.42 -18.34 28.94
CA ASP A 365 -22.06 -18.85 30.15
C ASP A 365 -22.88 -17.77 30.86
N PRO A 366 -24.22 -17.76 30.74
CA PRO A 366 -25.06 -16.71 31.31
C PRO A 366 -25.00 -16.64 32.85
N SER A 367 -24.51 -17.69 33.52
CA SER A 367 -24.35 -17.75 34.98
C SER A 367 -23.05 -17.11 35.48
N LYS A 368 -22.08 -16.87 34.59
CA LYS A 368 -20.78 -16.29 34.92
C LYS A 368 -20.72 -14.80 34.60
N ARG A 369 -19.90 -14.10 35.39
CA ARG A 369 -19.58 -12.68 35.23
C ARG A 369 -18.11 -12.45 35.54
N HIS A 370 -17.52 -11.44 34.92
CA HIS A 370 -16.10 -11.09 35.01
C HIS A 370 -15.92 -9.62 35.39
N ALA A 371 -14.69 -9.25 35.71
CA ALA A 371 -14.25 -7.84 35.70
C ALA A 371 -13.81 -7.44 34.30
N PRO A 372 -13.86 -6.14 33.94
CA PRO A 372 -13.25 -5.66 32.71
C PRO A 372 -11.72 -5.77 32.78
N MET A 373 -11.06 -5.73 31.62
CA MET A 373 -9.60 -5.76 31.51
C MET A 373 -9.10 -4.66 30.56
N MET A 374 -7.80 -4.35 30.62
CA MET A 374 -7.11 -3.47 29.67
C MET A 374 -5.79 -4.09 29.23
N LEU A 375 -5.37 -3.75 28.01
CA LEU A 375 -4.05 -4.08 27.47
C LEU A 375 -3.00 -3.05 27.90
N THR A 376 -1.72 -3.39 27.79
CA THR A 376 -0.65 -2.37 27.97
C THR A 376 -0.80 -1.24 26.95
N SER A 377 -1.21 -1.57 25.72
CA SER A 377 -1.51 -0.60 24.67
C SER A 377 -2.72 0.30 24.98
N ASP A 378 -3.68 -0.16 25.78
CA ASP A 378 -4.82 0.66 26.21
C ASP A 378 -4.40 1.61 27.33
N MET A 379 -3.60 1.10 28.29
CA MET A 379 -3.02 1.91 29.36
C MET A 379 -2.16 3.05 28.81
N ALA A 380 -1.52 2.85 27.65
CA ALA A 380 -0.78 3.89 26.94
C ALA A 380 -1.65 5.13 26.65
N LEU A 381 -2.94 4.92 26.30
CA LEU A 381 -3.87 6.00 26.00
C LEU A 381 -4.31 6.80 27.24
N LYS A 382 -4.09 6.25 28.45
CA LYS A 382 -4.36 6.90 29.73
C LYS A 382 -3.17 7.70 30.23
N VAL A 383 -1.95 7.14 30.13
CA VAL A 383 -0.77 7.67 30.84
C VAL A 383 0.16 8.51 29.98
N ASP A 384 0.11 8.38 28.65
CA ASP A 384 0.92 9.20 27.76
C ASP A 384 0.47 10.67 27.79
N PRO A 385 1.40 11.65 27.82
CA PRO A 385 1.07 13.07 27.97
C PRO A 385 0.34 13.68 26.77
N ILE A 386 0.32 13.02 25.60
CA ILE A 386 -0.40 13.45 24.41
C ILE A 386 -1.73 12.70 24.29
N TYR A 387 -1.72 11.37 24.44
CA TYR A 387 -2.95 10.56 24.33
C TYR A 387 -3.88 10.71 25.53
N GLY A 388 -3.35 10.82 26.75
CA GLY A 388 -4.14 10.98 27.98
C GLY A 388 -5.14 12.14 27.89
N PRO A 389 -4.71 13.36 27.53
CA PRO A 389 -5.62 14.49 27.32
C PRO A 389 -6.67 14.26 26.23
N ILE A 390 -6.32 13.64 25.10
CA ILE A 390 -7.26 13.34 24.01
C ILE A 390 -8.31 12.34 24.48
N SER A 391 -7.89 11.22 25.10
CA SER A 391 -8.77 10.19 25.65
C SER A 391 -9.71 10.74 26.72
N LYS A 392 -9.20 11.61 27.60
CA LYS A 392 -10.01 12.27 28.64
C LYS A 392 -11.03 13.23 28.01
N ARG A 393 -10.63 14.01 27.01
CA ARG A 393 -11.55 14.88 26.26
C ARG A 393 -12.66 14.07 25.60
N PHE A 394 -12.34 12.96 24.93
CA PHE A 394 -13.34 12.06 24.34
C PHE A 394 -14.26 11.44 25.38
N LYS A 395 -13.74 11.06 26.55
CA LYS A 395 -14.56 10.58 27.67
C LYS A 395 -15.60 11.62 28.09
N GLU A 396 -15.18 12.88 28.19
CA GLU A 396 -16.02 14.02 28.60
C GLU A 396 -16.95 14.51 27.47
N ASN A 397 -16.64 14.19 26.21
CA ASN A 397 -17.37 14.63 25.02
C ASN A 397 -17.67 13.46 24.05
N PRO A 398 -18.60 12.54 24.40
CA PRO A 398 -18.83 11.33 23.61
C PRO A 398 -19.26 11.58 22.16
N ALA A 399 -19.92 12.72 21.88
CA ALA A 399 -20.28 13.10 20.51
C ALA A 399 -19.06 13.43 19.65
N GLN A 400 -18.04 14.08 20.23
CA GLN A 400 -16.78 14.34 19.53
C GLN A 400 -16.03 13.03 19.26
N PHE A 401 -16.00 12.13 20.24
CA PHE A 401 -15.42 10.81 20.08
C PHE A 401 -16.09 10.02 18.94
N ALA A 402 -17.43 10.01 18.90
CA ALA A 402 -18.18 9.33 17.86
C ALA A 402 -17.87 9.87 16.45
N ASP A 403 -17.81 11.19 16.27
CA ASP A 403 -17.45 11.80 14.97
C ASP A 403 -15.99 11.48 14.58
N ALA A 404 -15.05 11.63 15.51
CA ALA A 404 -13.64 11.30 15.29
C ALA A 404 -13.46 9.82 14.89
N PHE A 405 -14.11 8.90 15.59
CA PHE A 405 -14.06 7.48 15.26
C PHE A 405 -14.72 7.18 13.92
N ALA A 406 -15.87 7.79 13.59
CA ALA A 406 -16.56 7.56 12.32
C ALA A 406 -15.68 7.96 11.13
N ARG A 407 -15.01 9.12 11.24
CA ARG A 407 -14.12 9.65 10.21
C ARG A 407 -12.81 8.86 10.11
N ALA A 408 -12.19 8.52 11.25
CA ALA A 408 -10.95 7.74 11.27
C ALA A 408 -11.18 6.30 10.77
N TRP A 409 -12.30 5.67 11.13
CA TRP A 409 -12.71 4.37 10.60
C TRP A 409 -12.92 4.44 9.08
N PHE A 410 -13.62 5.45 8.58
CA PHE A 410 -13.80 5.62 7.14
C PHE A 410 -12.47 5.81 6.41
N LYS A 411 -11.58 6.66 6.93
CA LYS A 411 -10.22 6.84 6.40
C LYS A 411 -9.46 5.52 6.37
N LEU A 412 -9.43 4.79 7.49
CA LEU A 412 -8.75 3.50 7.59
C LEU A 412 -9.25 2.52 6.51
N MET A 413 -10.57 2.39 6.37
CA MET A 413 -11.18 1.45 5.43
C MET A 413 -10.93 1.82 3.96
N HIS A 414 -10.65 3.09 3.62
CA HIS A 414 -10.64 3.59 2.24
C HIS A 414 -9.36 4.34 1.80
N ARG A 415 -8.36 4.50 2.68
CA ARG A 415 -7.12 5.25 2.41
C ARG A 415 -6.30 4.73 1.22
N ASP A 416 -6.49 3.47 0.85
CA ASP A 416 -5.81 2.80 -0.25
C ASP A 416 -6.69 2.60 -1.50
N MET A 417 -7.87 3.23 -1.53
CA MET A 417 -8.74 3.23 -2.71
C MET A 417 -8.41 4.35 -3.69
N GLY A 418 -7.52 5.27 -3.36
CA GLY A 418 -7.20 6.44 -4.17
C GLY A 418 -8.36 7.44 -4.28
N PRO A 419 -8.49 8.15 -5.42
CA PRO A 419 -9.42 9.25 -5.55
C PRO A 419 -10.87 8.78 -5.52
N LYS A 420 -11.75 9.68 -5.08
CA LYS A 420 -13.19 9.45 -4.93
C LYS A 420 -13.91 9.05 -6.23
N THR A 421 -13.33 9.29 -7.40
CA THR A 421 -13.84 8.79 -8.68
C THR A 421 -13.88 7.25 -8.74
N ARG A 422 -13.09 6.56 -7.92
CA ARG A 422 -13.11 5.09 -7.79
C ARG A 422 -14.19 4.57 -6.84
N TYR A 423 -14.90 5.44 -6.13
CA TYR A 423 -15.81 5.03 -5.07
C TYR A 423 -17.17 4.68 -5.69
N ILE A 424 -17.65 3.47 -5.44
CA ILE A 424 -18.89 2.94 -6.02
C ILE A 424 -19.84 2.55 -4.89
N GLY A 425 -21.14 2.81 -5.06
CA GLY A 425 -22.18 2.42 -4.11
C GLY A 425 -22.94 3.60 -3.51
N PRO A 426 -24.05 3.33 -2.82
CA PRO A 426 -25.01 4.37 -2.43
C PRO A 426 -24.64 5.14 -1.15
N GLU A 427 -23.64 4.68 -0.39
CA GLU A 427 -23.29 5.20 0.95
C GLU A 427 -21.96 5.96 0.97
N ALA A 428 -21.38 6.26 -0.19
CA ALA A 428 -20.15 7.05 -0.27
C ALA A 428 -20.41 8.48 0.24
N PRO A 429 -19.64 8.98 1.21
CA PRO A 429 -19.78 10.35 1.71
C PRO A 429 -19.64 11.39 0.61
N LYS A 430 -20.46 12.45 0.68
CA LYS A 430 -20.42 13.57 -0.28
C LYS A 430 -19.28 14.56 -0.01
N GLU A 431 -18.79 14.62 1.22
CA GLU A 431 -17.64 15.45 1.60
C GLU A 431 -16.38 15.00 0.85
N ASP A 432 -15.54 15.93 0.42
CA ASP A 432 -14.21 15.65 -0.13
C ASP A 432 -13.20 15.71 1.01
N LEU A 433 -12.55 14.59 1.30
CA LEU A 433 -11.59 14.50 2.38
C LEU A 433 -10.17 14.66 1.85
N ILE A 434 -9.33 15.41 2.56
CA ILE A 434 -7.99 15.79 2.07
C ILE A 434 -7.12 14.57 1.71
N TRP A 435 -7.24 13.48 2.45
CA TRP A 435 -6.47 12.25 2.21
C TRP A 435 -6.93 11.48 0.95
N GLN A 436 -8.02 11.88 0.31
CA GLN A 436 -8.47 11.37 -1.00
C GLN A 436 -7.79 12.09 -2.17
N ASP A 437 -6.86 13.01 -1.88
CA ASP A 437 -6.16 13.85 -2.85
C ASP A 437 -7.11 14.50 -3.89
N PRO A 438 -8.16 15.22 -3.46
CA PRO A 438 -9.26 15.64 -4.32
C PRO A 438 -8.80 16.52 -5.50
N ILE A 439 -9.46 16.34 -6.65
CA ILE A 439 -9.24 17.10 -7.88
C ILE A 439 -10.60 17.66 -8.31
N PRO A 440 -10.71 18.94 -8.69
CA PRO A 440 -11.97 19.51 -9.14
C PRO A 440 -12.47 18.78 -10.40
N ALA A 441 -13.78 18.57 -10.49
CA ALA A 441 -14.40 17.98 -11.67
C ALA A 441 -14.27 18.89 -12.90
N VAL A 442 -14.28 18.29 -14.09
CA VAL A 442 -14.31 19.03 -15.37
C VAL A 442 -15.57 19.89 -15.42
N ASN A 443 -15.39 21.20 -15.64
CA ASN A 443 -16.47 22.19 -15.65
C ASN A 443 -16.55 23.01 -16.95
N HIS A 444 -15.89 22.53 -18.01
CA HIS A 444 -15.86 23.15 -19.32
C HIS A 444 -15.88 22.09 -20.43
N PRO A 445 -16.31 22.43 -21.66
CA PRO A 445 -16.12 21.57 -22.82
C PRO A 445 -14.64 21.23 -23.03
N LEU A 446 -14.37 19.98 -23.41
CA LEU A 446 -13.01 19.51 -23.68
C LEU A 446 -12.52 19.95 -25.07
N VAL A 447 -11.20 20.01 -25.21
CA VAL A 447 -10.52 20.21 -26.49
C VAL A 447 -10.78 19.04 -27.44
N ASP A 448 -10.89 19.32 -28.74
CA ASP A 448 -11.03 18.30 -29.77
C ASP A 448 -9.69 18.00 -30.49
N ALA A 449 -9.71 17.10 -31.46
CA ALA A 449 -8.51 16.69 -32.19
C ALA A 449 -7.80 17.85 -32.92
N LYS A 450 -8.54 18.85 -33.41
CA LYS A 450 -7.94 20.02 -34.09
C LYS A 450 -7.25 20.92 -33.08
N ASP A 451 -7.89 21.15 -31.94
CA ASP A 451 -7.31 21.92 -30.84
C ASP A 451 -6.02 21.25 -30.34
N VAL A 452 -6.05 19.93 -30.13
CA VAL A 452 -4.89 19.12 -29.71
C VAL A 452 -3.73 19.26 -30.71
N ALA A 453 -3.98 19.13 -32.02
CA ALA A 453 -2.94 19.27 -33.04
C ALA A 453 -2.32 20.69 -33.06
N ALA A 454 -3.14 21.73 -32.89
CA ALA A 454 -2.66 23.10 -32.80
C ALA A 454 -1.81 23.34 -31.54
N LEU A 455 -2.26 22.82 -30.39
CA LEU A 455 -1.54 22.92 -29.13
C LEU A 455 -0.18 22.20 -29.18
N LYS A 456 -0.10 20.99 -29.74
CA LYS A 456 1.19 20.29 -29.97
C LYS A 456 2.16 21.15 -30.78
N THR A 457 1.68 21.79 -31.85
CA THR A 457 2.48 22.70 -32.69
C THR A 457 3.02 23.89 -31.90
N HIS A 458 2.17 24.51 -31.07
CA HIS A 458 2.58 25.63 -30.22
C HIS A 458 3.60 25.22 -29.16
N ILE A 459 3.42 24.05 -28.53
CA ILE A 459 4.35 23.50 -27.55
C ILE A 459 5.73 23.27 -28.18
N LEU A 460 5.80 22.60 -29.33
CA LEU A 460 7.07 22.33 -30.02
C LEU A 460 7.77 23.60 -30.50
N SER A 461 7.03 24.70 -30.70
CA SER A 461 7.55 26.01 -31.08
C SER A 461 7.95 26.88 -29.88
N ALA A 462 7.76 26.42 -28.64
CA ALA A 462 7.97 27.22 -27.42
C ALA A 462 9.45 27.37 -27.00
N GLY A 463 10.39 26.78 -27.75
CA GLY A 463 11.83 26.84 -27.43
C GLY A 463 12.23 25.99 -26.22
N ILE A 464 11.40 25.02 -25.82
CA ILE A 464 11.69 24.03 -24.80
C ILE A 464 12.22 22.75 -25.47
N SER A 465 13.27 22.15 -24.92
CA SER A 465 13.88 20.95 -25.49
C SER A 465 12.97 19.72 -25.36
N ILE A 466 13.13 18.73 -26.26
CA ILE A 466 12.39 17.46 -26.17
C ILE A 466 12.67 16.82 -24.81
N ALA A 467 13.93 16.84 -24.37
CA ALA A 467 14.33 16.24 -23.12
C ALA A 467 13.66 16.89 -21.90
N ASP A 468 13.45 18.21 -21.90
CA ASP A 468 12.77 18.92 -20.79
C ASP A 468 11.27 18.61 -20.75
N LEU A 469 10.61 18.59 -21.91
CA LEU A 469 9.18 18.26 -22.01
C LEU A 469 8.90 16.81 -21.56
N VAL A 470 9.72 15.86 -22.03
CA VAL A 470 9.62 14.44 -21.65
C VAL A 470 9.90 14.26 -20.17
N SER A 471 10.98 14.85 -19.64
CA SER A 471 11.33 14.74 -18.21
C SER A 471 10.24 15.33 -17.31
N THR A 472 9.62 16.44 -17.70
CA THR A 472 8.55 17.09 -16.93
C THR A 472 7.27 16.26 -16.92
N ALA A 473 6.85 15.75 -18.08
CA ALA A 473 5.69 14.87 -18.18
C ALA A 473 5.91 13.56 -17.39
N TRP A 474 7.10 12.97 -17.50
CA TRP A 474 7.49 11.80 -16.72
C TRP A 474 7.46 12.08 -15.22
N ALA A 475 8.11 13.16 -14.76
CA ALA A 475 8.15 13.53 -13.35
C ALA A 475 6.75 13.73 -12.76
N SER A 476 5.79 14.22 -13.55
CA SER A 476 4.41 14.39 -13.10
C SER A 476 3.72 13.02 -12.95
N ALA A 477 3.76 12.19 -13.99
CA ALA A 477 3.06 10.91 -14.01
C ALA A 477 3.71 9.86 -13.11
N SER A 478 5.03 9.87 -12.98
CA SER A 478 5.80 8.86 -12.25
C SER A 478 5.57 8.92 -10.74
N THR A 479 4.90 9.94 -10.20
CA THR A 479 4.48 9.93 -8.80
C THR A 479 3.41 8.88 -8.50
N PHE A 480 2.72 8.38 -9.54
CA PHE A 480 1.71 7.34 -9.37
C PHE A 480 2.27 6.08 -8.71
N ARG A 481 1.45 5.46 -7.87
CA ARG A 481 1.67 4.11 -7.37
C ARG A 481 0.37 3.32 -7.34
N GLY A 482 0.40 2.12 -7.92
CA GLY A 482 -0.73 1.22 -8.04
C GLY A 482 -1.10 0.50 -6.74
N SER A 483 -0.28 0.62 -5.71
CA SER A 483 -0.54 0.07 -4.38
C SER A 483 -1.75 0.75 -3.73
N ASP A 484 -1.77 2.08 -3.66
CA ASP A 484 -2.86 2.87 -3.05
C ASP A 484 -3.53 3.88 -4.01
N ARG A 485 -3.15 3.84 -5.30
CA ARG A 485 -3.71 4.67 -6.39
C ARG A 485 -3.53 6.17 -6.16
N ARG A 486 -2.51 6.58 -5.40
CA ARG A 486 -2.11 7.98 -5.23
C ARG A 486 -1.10 8.41 -6.28
N GLY A 487 -0.93 9.73 -6.42
CA GLY A 487 -0.04 10.36 -7.39
C GLY A 487 -0.58 10.32 -8.82
N GLY A 488 0.27 10.67 -9.79
CA GLY A 488 -0.07 10.77 -11.21
C GLY A 488 -0.06 12.20 -11.75
N ALA A 489 -0.41 12.34 -13.03
CA ALA A 489 -0.37 13.60 -13.76
C ALA A 489 -1.64 14.45 -13.60
N ASN A 490 -2.78 13.84 -13.30
CA ASN A 490 -4.02 14.53 -13.01
C ASN A 490 -3.88 15.37 -11.73
N GLY A 491 -4.42 16.58 -11.76
CA GLY A 491 -4.21 17.59 -10.73
C GLY A 491 -3.02 18.51 -10.98
N ALA A 492 -2.09 18.18 -11.89
CA ALA A 492 -0.84 18.93 -12.13
C ALA A 492 -0.11 19.28 -10.82
N ARG A 493 -0.09 18.34 -9.86
CA ARG A 493 0.50 18.56 -8.54
C ARG A 493 2.01 18.80 -8.57
N ILE A 494 2.67 18.46 -9.68
CA ILE A 494 4.07 18.81 -9.93
C ILE A 494 4.35 20.32 -9.82
N ARG A 495 3.36 21.18 -10.05
CA ARG A 495 3.50 22.65 -9.88
C ARG A 495 3.29 23.14 -8.45
N LEU A 496 2.82 22.27 -7.55
CA LEU A 496 2.45 22.58 -6.18
C LEU A 496 3.53 22.11 -5.20
N ALA A 497 3.51 22.62 -3.97
CA ALA A 497 4.33 22.07 -2.91
C ALA A 497 3.77 20.71 -2.48
N PRO A 498 4.63 19.71 -2.22
CA PRO A 498 6.09 19.80 -2.20
C PRO A 498 6.77 19.48 -3.54
N GLN A 499 6.05 18.96 -4.54
CA GLN A 499 6.64 18.38 -5.75
C GLN A 499 7.47 19.36 -6.58
N LYS A 500 7.06 20.64 -6.64
CA LYS A 500 7.76 21.67 -7.40
C LYS A 500 9.18 21.93 -6.88
N ASP A 501 9.44 21.60 -5.61
CA ASP A 501 10.68 21.89 -4.89
C ASP A 501 11.58 20.63 -4.77
N TRP A 502 11.14 19.47 -5.27
CA TRP A 502 11.92 18.23 -5.20
C TRP A 502 13.17 18.30 -6.08
N ALA A 503 14.31 17.94 -5.50
CA ALA A 503 15.58 17.86 -6.21
C ALA A 503 15.51 16.90 -7.42
N ALA A 504 14.74 15.80 -7.28
CA ALA A 504 14.48 14.87 -8.37
C ALA A 504 13.87 15.54 -9.61
N ASN A 505 13.11 16.63 -9.43
CA ASN A 505 12.37 17.31 -10.49
C ASN A 505 13.13 18.47 -11.14
N ASP A 506 14.36 18.76 -10.71
CA ASP A 506 15.16 19.90 -11.20
C ASP A 506 14.33 21.21 -11.22
N PRO A 507 14.09 21.84 -10.06
CA PRO A 507 13.13 22.94 -9.92
C PRO A 507 13.34 24.10 -10.90
N ALA A 508 14.59 24.38 -11.28
CA ALA A 508 14.90 25.43 -12.26
C ALA A 508 14.40 25.07 -13.67
N THR A 509 14.68 23.86 -14.13
CA THR A 509 14.18 23.35 -15.41
C THR A 509 12.66 23.21 -15.37
N LEU A 510 12.10 22.65 -14.30
CA LEU A 510 10.67 22.48 -14.13
C LEU A 510 9.94 23.83 -14.22
N HIS A 511 10.39 24.85 -13.47
CA HIS A 511 9.80 26.18 -13.51
C HIS A 511 9.78 26.76 -14.92
N LYS A 512 10.89 26.65 -15.67
CA LYS A 512 10.97 27.11 -17.07
C LYS A 512 9.92 26.42 -17.96
N VAL A 513 9.75 25.10 -17.82
CA VAL A 513 8.76 24.35 -18.61
C VAL A 513 7.35 24.76 -18.23
N LEU A 514 7.02 24.80 -16.93
CA LEU A 514 5.70 25.16 -16.44
C LEU A 514 5.30 26.57 -16.88
N SER A 515 6.17 27.57 -16.76
CA SER A 515 5.87 28.94 -17.22
C SER A 515 5.55 29.01 -18.72
N ALA A 516 6.23 28.21 -19.55
CA ALA A 516 5.95 28.14 -20.99
C ALA A 516 4.59 27.49 -21.26
N LEU A 517 4.27 26.40 -20.56
CA LEU A 517 2.98 25.70 -20.69
C LEU A 517 1.82 26.55 -20.16
N GLU A 518 1.99 27.25 -19.04
CA GLU A 518 1.00 28.21 -18.50
C GLU A 518 0.73 29.36 -19.48
N SER A 519 1.77 29.86 -20.15
CA SER A 519 1.61 30.88 -21.19
C SER A 519 0.80 30.37 -22.40
N ILE A 520 0.99 29.10 -22.78
CA ILE A 520 0.19 28.45 -23.84
C ILE A 520 -1.25 28.24 -23.36
N GLN A 521 -1.44 27.77 -22.13
CA GLN A 521 -2.73 27.56 -21.48
C GLN A 521 -3.55 28.85 -21.48
N ALA A 522 -2.97 29.95 -21.00
CA ALA A 522 -3.64 31.24 -20.90
C ALA A 522 -4.09 31.75 -22.28
N LYS A 523 -3.22 31.64 -23.29
CA LYS A 523 -3.53 32.05 -24.66
C LYS A 523 -4.65 31.20 -25.27
N PHE A 524 -4.60 29.88 -25.10
CA PHE A 524 -5.66 28.98 -25.59
C PHE A 524 -6.98 29.28 -24.89
N ASN A 525 -7.02 29.31 -23.56
CA ASN A 525 -8.23 29.51 -22.78
C ASN A 525 -8.88 30.89 -23.02
N ALA A 526 -8.11 31.91 -23.40
CA ALA A 526 -8.63 33.24 -23.75
C ALA A 526 -9.17 33.34 -25.18
N SER A 527 -8.68 32.50 -26.12
CA SER A 527 -9.02 32.59 -27.55
C SER A 527 -9.92 31.47 -28.05
N ALA A 528 -10.02 30.36 -27.30
CA ALA A 528 -10.83 29.21 -27.65
C ALA A 528 -12.31 29.60 -27.75
N THR A 529 -12.95 29.15 -28.83
CA THR A 529 -14.39 29.37 -29.04
C THR A 529 -15.20 28.26 -28.37
N GLY A 530 -16.48 28.54 -28.07
CA GLY A 530 -17.39 27.55 -27.47
C GLY A 530 -17.11 27.25 -26.00
N GLY A 531 -16.35 28.09 -25.29
CA GLY A 531 -16.06 27.94 -23.87
C GLY A 531 -15.09 26.79 -23.53
N LYS A 532 -14.48 26.17 -24.55
CA LYS A 532 -13.44 25.16 -24.36
C LYS A 532 -12.27 25.72 -23.58
N LYS A 533 -11.68 24.88 -22.75
CA LYS A 533 -10.43 25.18 -22.03
C LYS A 533 -9.54 23.95 -22.01
N ILE A 534 -8.27 24.16 -21.70
CA ILE A 534 -7.32 23.12 -21.38
C ILE A 534 -6.69 23.37 -20.00
N SER A 535 -6.54 22.30 -19.23
CA SER A 535 -5.84 22.32 -17.94
C SER A 535 -4.32 22.28 -18.14
N LEU A 536 -3.57 22.67 -17.12
CA LEU A 536 -2.12 22.54 -17.15
C LEU A 536 -1.73 21.05 -17.05
N ALA A 537 -2.50 20.26 -16.31
CA ALA A 537 -2.34 18.80 -16.24
C ALA A 537 -2.37 18.14 -17.62
N ASP A 538 -3.35 18.50 -18.46
CA ASP A 538 -3.42 18.01 -19.83
C ASP A 538 -2.27 18.54 -20.69
N LEU A 539 -1.88 19.81 -20.54
CA LEU A 539 -0.76 20.38 -21.30
C LEU A 539 0.59 19.71 -20.98
N ILE A 540 0.85 19.36 -19.71
CA ILE A 540 2.07 18.65 -19.32
C ILE A 540 2.14 17.29 -20.04
N VAL A 541 1.06 16.51 -20.00
CA VAL A 541 1.00 15.19 -20.66
C VAL A 541 1.07 15.33 -22.19
N LEU A 542 0.32 16.29 -22.75
CA LEU A 542 0.30 16.57 -24.18
C LEU A 542 1.70 16.98 -24.69
N ALA A 543 2.43 17.77 -23.90
CA ALA A 543 3.76 18.23 -24.26
C ALA A 543 4.78 17.09 -24.30
N GLY A 544 4.74 16.18 -23.33
CA GLY A 544 5.56 14.96 -23.37
C GLY A 544 5.24 14.08 -24.58
N GLY A 545 3.96 13.90 -24.91
CA GLY A 545 3.54 13.17 -26.10
C GLY A 545 4.03 13.83 -27.40
N ALA A 546 3.85 15.14 -27.56
CA ALA A 546 4.33 15.88 -28.72
C ALA A 546 5.86 15.78 -28.90
N ALA A 547 6.60 15.85 -27.80
CA ALA A 547 8.06 15.72 -27.80
C ALA A 547 8.52 14.31 -28.24
N ILE A 548 7.79 13.27 -27.86
CA ILE A 548 8.05 11.88 -28.29
C ILE A 548 7.73 11.69 -29.77
N GLU A 549 6.62 12.25 -30.26
CA GLU A 549 6.27 12.21 -31.69
C GLU A 549 7.36 12.87 -32.55
N GLU A 550 7.86 14.04 -32.12
CA GLU A 550 8.96 14.72 -32.80
C GLU A 550 10.27 13.92 -32.72
N ALA A 551 10.58 13.31 -31.57
CA ALA A 551 11.76 12.46 -31.43
C ALA A 551 11.69 11.19 -32.30
N ALA A 552 10.52 10.58 -32.44
CA ALA A 552 10.28 9.45 -33.33
C ALA A 552 10.41 9.86 -34.81
N LYS A 553 9.89 11.04 -35.17
CA LYS A 553 10.02 11.61 -36.51
C LYS A 553 11.48 11.86 -36.88
N LYS A 554 12.30 12.39 -35.96
CA LYS A 554 13.76 12.51 -36.14
C LYS A 554 14.44 11.16 -36.38
N ALA A 555 13.89 10.08 -35.83
CA ALA A 555 14.36 8.70 -36.03
C ALA A 555 13.84 8.06 -37.35
N GLY A 556 13.05 8.79 -38.14
CA GLY A 556 12.46 8.29 -39.39
C GLY A 556 11.15 7.51 -39.20
N HIS A 557 10.50 7.63 -38.03
CA HIS A 557 9.25 6.96 -37.71
C HIS A 557 8.11 7.97 -37.59
N SER A 558 7.02 7.74 -38.31
CA SER A 558 5.76 8.47 -38.08
C SER A 558 4.89 7.65 -37.14
N ILE A 559 4.65 8.17 -35.94
CA ILE A 559 3.80 7.56 -34.92
C ILE A 559 3.04 8.66 -34.18
N GLU A 560 1.81 8.36 -33.77
CA GLU A 560 1.02 9.20 -32.90
C GLU A 560 1.09 8.64 -31.48
N VAL A 561 1.28 9.52 -30.49
CA VAL A 561 1.16 9.21 -29.07
C VAL A 561 -0.30 9.50 -28.68
N PRO A 562 -1.09 8.47 -28.33
CA PRO A 562 -2.48 8.67 -27.94
C PRO A 562 -2.62 9.65 -26.78
N PHE A 563 -3.58 10.56 -26.89
CA PHE A 563 -3.88 11.57 -25.89
C PHE A 563 -5.39 11.67 -25.66
N THR A 564 -5.81 11.58 -24.39
CA THR A 564 -7.19 11.76 -23.95
C THR A 564 -7.26 12.96 -23.01
N PRO A 565 -7.95 14.06 -23.38
CA PRO A 565 -8.10 15.22 -22.49
C PRO A 565 -9.03 14.89 -21.31
N GLY A 566 -9.12 15.82 -20.36
CA GLY A 566 -10.03 15.75 -19.22
C GLY A 566 -9.35 15.75 -17.86
N ARG A 567 -8.02 15.83 -17.80
CA ARG A 567 -7.35 16.10 -16.52
C ARG A 567 -7.69 17.51 -16.06
N MET A 568 -7.70 17.72 -14.76
CA MET A 568 -7.99 19.01 -14.13
C MET A 568 -6.83 19.45 -13.23
N ASP A 569 -6.83 20.72 -12.83
CA ASP A 569 -5.76 21.32 -12.04
C ASP A 569 -6.19 21.37 -10.55
N ALA A 570 -5.52 20.62 -9.69
CA ALA A 570 -5.73 20.63 -8.24
C ALA A 570 -5.19 21.92 -7.62
N SER A 571 -5.68 22.30 -6.44
CA SER A 571 -5.17 23.45 -5.69
C SER A 571 -4.24 23.03 -4.55
N GLN A 572 -3.54 23.99 -3.95
CA GLN A 572 -2.66 23.71 -2.81
C GLN A 572 -3.48 23.31 -1.57
N GLU A 573 -4.68 23.88 -1.39
CA GLU A 573 -5.59 23.53 -0.29
C GLU A 573 -6.08 22.07 -0.37
N HIS A 574 -6.08 21.50 -1.58
CA HIS A 574 -6.38 20.09 -1.85
C HIS A 574 -5.13 19.23 -2.02
N THR A 575 -3.97 19.70 -1.54
CA THR A 575 -2.68 19.01 -1.63
C THR A 575 -1.96 19.12 -0.28
N ASP A 576 -2.13 18.10 0.56
CA ASP A 576 -1.46 18.02 1.86
C ASP A 576 0.04 17.74 1.69
N VAL A 577 0.87 18.65 2.18
CA VAL A 577 2.32 18.64 1.97
C VAL A 577 2.96 17.39 2.59
N ASP A 578 2.56 17.02 3.80
CA ASP A 578 3.14 15.89 4.52
C ASP A 578 2.74 14.57 3.87
N SER A 579 1.46 14.44 3.47
CA SER A 579 0.97 13.27 2.75
C SER A 579 1.58 13.11 1.35
N PHE A 580 1.97 14.20 0.66
CA PHE A 580 2.67 14.10 -0.63
C PHE A 580 4.18 13.90 -0.50
N ALA A 581 4.79 14.23 0.66
CA ALA A 581 6.23 14.05 0.87
C ALA A 581 6.68 12.59 0.75
N VAL A 582 5.83 11.62 1.13
CA VAL A 582 6.14 10.18 0.98
C VAL A 582 6.15 9.70 -0.49
N LEU A 583 5.70 10.53 -1.43
CA LEU A 583 5.80 10.25 -2.87
C LEU A 583 7.10 10.81 -3.48
N GLU A 584 7.92 11.54 -2.72
CA GLU A 584 9.23 12.02 -3.21
C GLU A 584 10.12 10.81 -3.52
N PRO A 585 10.57 10.63 -4.78
CA PRO A 585 11.41 9.49 -5.10
C PRO A 585 12.78 9.63 -4.45
N ILE A 586 13.17 8.65 -3.63
CA ILE A 586 14.54 8.51 -3.15
C ILE A 586 15.51 8.10 -4.29
N ALA A 587 14.98 7.44 -5.30
CA ALA A 587 15.62 7.12 -6.56
C ALA A 587 14.58 7.09 -7.68
N ASP A 588 14.99 7.48 -8.89
CA ASP A 588 14.20 7.39 -10.11
C ASP A 588 15.13 6.87 -11.21
N GLY A 589 15.18 5.55 -11.38
CA GLY A 589 16.04 4.91 -12.37
C GLY A 589 15.64 5.23 -13.81
N PHE A 590 14.41 5.70 -14.05
CA PHE A 590 13.97 6.14 -15.37
C PHE A 590 14.60 7.47 -15.77
N ARG A 591 14.90 8.34 -14.79
CA ARG A 591 15.64 9.59 -14.97
C ARG A 591 17.07 9.56 -14.42
N ASN A 592 17.57 8.37 -14.12
CA ASN A 592 18.93 8.13 -13.60
C ASN A 592 19.28 9.02 -12.39
N TYR A 593 18.32 9.15 -11.46
CA TYR A 593 18.42 9.96 -10.26
C TYR A 593 18.49 9.08 -9.01
N GLN A 594 19.32 9.49 -8.05
CA GLN A 594 19.37 8.90 -6.72
C GLN A 594 19.76 9.98 -5.71
N LYS A 595 18.95 10.15 -4.65
CA LYS A 595 19.13 11.20 -3.64
C LYS A 595 20.32 10.94 -2.72
N GLY A 596 20.64 9.67 -2.48
CA GLY A 596 21.79 9.24 -1.68
C GLY A 596 22.04 7.73 -1.81
N ARG A 597 23.09 7.22 -1.17
CA ARG A 597 23.35 5.76 -1.17
C ARG A 597 22.41 5.06 -0.18
N TYR A 598 21.80 3.96 -0.61
CA TYR A 598 20.88 3.16 0.22
C TYR A 598 21.45 1.75 0.44
N ALA A 599 20.89 1.04 1.43
CA ALA A 599 21.23 -0.37 1.67
C ALA A 599 20.68 -1.30 0.57
N VAL A 600 19.60 -0.88 -0.10
CA VAL A 600 19.00 -1.53 -1.26
C VAL A 600 19.69 -1.02 -2.53
N SER A 601 19.95 -1.91 -3.49
CA SER A 601 20.62 -1.54 -4.73
C SER A 601 19.73 -0.68 -5.64
N ALA A 602 20.34 0.13 -6.51
CA ALA A 602 19.58 1.03 -7.38
C ALA A 602 18.67 0.29 -8.37
N GLU A 603 19.06 -0.90 -8.82
CA GLU A 603 18.25 -1.76 -9.69
C GLU A 603 17.06 -2.41 -8.98
N GLU A 604 17.16 -2.68 -7.67
CA GLU A 604 16.02 -3.11 -6.85
C GLU A 604 15.03 -1.96 -6.68
N LEU A 605 15.50 -0.74 -6.43
CA LEU A 605 14.65 0.46 -6.37
C LEU A 605 13.98 0.76 -7.73
N LEU A 606 14.66 0.53 -8.85
CA LEU A 606 14.06 0.64 -10.18
C LEU A 606 12.93 -0.39 -10.37
N LEU A 607 13.17 -1.64 -10.00
CA LEU A 607 12.19 -2.71 -10.13
C LEU A 607 10.95 -2.45 -9.25
N ASP A 608 11.19 -2.04 -8.01
CA ASP A 608 10.14 -1.63 -7.08
C ASP A 608 9.29 -0.51 -7.67
N LYS A 609 9.93 0.54 -8.19
CA LYS A 609 9.21 1.65 -8.82
C LYS A 609 8.44 1.21 -10.06
N ALA A 610 8.99 0.31 -10.86
CA ALA A 610 8.30 -0.23 -12.03
C ALA A 610 7.04 -1.01 -11.65
N GLN A 611 7.10 -1.78 -10.56
CA GLN A 611 5.94 -2.49 -10.01
C GLN A 611 4.86 -1.52 -9.53
N LEU A 612 5.24 -0.43 -8.83
CA LEU A 612 4.29 0.62 -8.45
C LEU A 612 3.65 1.30 -9.67
N LEU A 613 4.35 1.39 -10.81
CA LEU A 613 3.79 1.89 -12.07
C LEU A 613 3.03 0.82 -12.87
N THR A 614 2.80 -0.37 -12.30
CA THR A 614 2.11 -1.51 -12.92
C THR A 614 2.78 -2.02 -14.20
N LEU A 615 4.09 -1.78 -14.34
CA LEU A 615 4.84 -2.14 -15.54
C LEU A 615 5.26 -3.62 -15.52
N THR A 616 5.23 -4.23 -16.70
CA THR A 616 5.86 -5.51 -16.97
C THR A 616 7.36 -5.36 -17.22
N GLY A 617 8.12 -6.46 -17.18
CA GLY A 617 9.55 -6.46 -17.52
C GLY A 617 9.86 -5.84 -18.91
N PRO A 618 9.14 -6.20 -19.99
CA PRO A 618 9.33 -5.59 -21.30
C PRO A 618 9.00 -4.09 -21.37
N GLU A 619 7.95 -3.64 -20.67
CA GLU A 619 7.57 -2.22 -20.62
C GLU A 619 8.61 -1.39 -19.87
N LEU A 620 9.06 -1.87 -18.70
CA LEU A 620 10.19 -1.28 -17.96
C LEU A 620 11.41 -1.13 -18.86
N THR A 621 11.77 -2.19 -19.58
CA THR A 621 12.93 -2.21 -20.48
C THR A 621 12.80 -1.16 -21.58
N ALA A 622 11.67 -1.14 -22.30
CA ALA A 622 11.43 -0.15 -23.36
C ALA A 622 11.52 1.28 -22.83
N LEU A 623 10.88 1.58 -21.69
CA LEU A 623 10.87 2.90 -21.07
C LEU A 623 12.27 3.38 -20.70
N VAL A 624 13.08 2.55 -20.03
CA VAL A 624 14.45 2.93 -19.68
C VAL A 624 15.27 3.24 -20.94
N GLY A 625 15.25 2.35 -21.93
CA GLY A 625 16.01 2.56 -23.17
C GLY A 625 15.59 3.85 -23.91
N GLY A 626 14.29 4.12 -24.00
CA GLY A 626 13.77 5.33 -24.64
C GLY A 626 14.10 6.60 -23.88
N LEU A 627 13.90 6.63 -22.57
CA LEU A 627 14.20 7.81 -21.75
C LEU A 627 15.70 8.16 -21.77
N ARG A 628 16.59 7.17 -21.91
CA ARG A 628 18.02 7.40 -22.10
C ARG A 628 18.32 8.10 -23.42
N VAL A 629 17.83 7.61 -24.55
CA VAL A 629 18.10 8.26 -25.85
C VAL A 629 17.40 9.62 -25.99
N LEU A 630 16.29 9.83 -25.28
CA LEU A 630 15.62 11.12 -25.16
C LEU A 630 16.35 12.09 -24.20
N ASN A 631 17.43 11.66 -23.56
CA ASN A 631 18.23 12.46 -22.61
C ASN A 631 17.37 13.05 -21.47
N ALA A 632 16.40 12.27 -20.99
CA ALA A 632 15.44 12.66 -19.97
C ALA A 632 15.98 12.55 -18.52
N ASN A 633 17.29 12.38 -18.35
CA ASN A 633 17.91 12.27 -17.03
C ASN A 633 17.78 13.56 -16.21
N THR A 634 17.61 13.43 -14.90
CA THR A 634 17.61 14.57 -13.96
C THR A 634 18.94 15.32 -14.06
N GLY A 635 18.87 16.66 -14.12
CA GLY A 635 20.06 17.51 -14.27
C GLY A 635 20.88 17.27 -15.54
N LYS A 636 20.31 16.61 -16.57
CA LYS A 636 20.99 16.23 -17.82
C LYS A 636 22.24 15.37 -17.62
N ALA A 637 22.25 14.55 -16.57
CA ALA A 637 23.32 13.58 -16.32
C ALA A 637 23.56 12.70 -17.55
N LYS A 638 24.82 12.39 -17.85
CA LYS A 638 25.21 11.64 -19.07
C LYS A 638 25.14 10.12 -18.93
N HIS A 639 24.92 9.63 -17.71
CA HIS A 639 24.85 8.20 -17.44
C HIS A 639 23.76 7.52 -18.25
N GLY A 640 24.11 6.43 -18.94
CA GLY A 640 23.16 5.63 -19.71
C GLY A 640 22.77 6.22 -21.06
N VAL A 641 23.18 7.43 -21.42
CA VAL A 641 22.83 8.07 -22.71
C VAL A 641 23.72 7.51 -23.82
N PHE A 642 23.55 6.22 -24.14
CA PHE A 642 24.36 5.51 -25.13
C PHE A 642 23.87 5.78 -26.55
N THR A 643 23.91 7.04 -26.96
CA THR A 643 23.60 7.48 -28.33
C THR A 643 24.44 8.70 -28.67
N LYS A 644 24.69 8.89 -29.97
CA LYS A 644 25.29 10.12 -30.50
C LYS A 644 24.25 11.14 -30.96
N ASN A 645 22.97 10.73 -31.01
CA ASN A 645 21.86 11.54 -31.48
C ASN A 645 20.81 11.67 -30.36
N PRO A 646 21.13 12.34 -29.23
CA PRO A 646 20.16 12.54 -28.17
C PRO A 646 18.91 13.26 -28.70
N GLU A 647 17.77 13.04 -28.04
CA GLU A 647 16.45 13.52 -28.48
C GLU A 647 15.96 12.93 -29.81
N THR A 648 16.48 11.76 -30.17
CA THR A 648 16.02 10.95 -31.31
C THR A 648 15.65 9.56 -30.79
N LEU A 649 14.38 9.17 -30.93
CA LEU A 649 13.86 7.93 -30.33
C LEU A 649 14.29 6.71 -31.14
N THR A 650 15.44 6.14 -30.75
CA THR A 650 16.08 4.98 -31.39
C THR A 650 16.35 3.88 -30.36
N ASN A 651 16.66 2.67 -30.84
CA ASN A 651 17.10 1.58 -29.98
C ASN A 651 18.60 1.63 -29.62
N ASP A 652 19.27 2.77 -29.82
CA ASP A 652 20.72 2.95 -29.63
C ASP A 652 21.20 2.54 -28.23
N PHE A 653 20.38 2.76 -27.20
CA PHE A 653 20.70 2.33 -25.83
C PHE A 653 21.06 0.83 -25.78
N PHE A 654 20.21 -0.03 -26.34
CA PHE A 654 20.40 -1.47 -26.31
C PHE A 654 21.53 -1.93 -27.23
N VAL A 655 21.60 -1.35 -28.44
CA VAL A 655 22.66 -1.65 -29.41
C VAL A 655 24.04 -1.38 -28.80
N ASN A 656 24.22 -0.23 -28.15
CA ASN A 656 25.50 0.16 -27.56
C ASN A 656 25.78 -0.51 -26.22
N LEU A 657 24.75 -0.85 -25.43
CA LEU A 657 24.91 -1.62 -24.19
C LEU A 657 25.43 -3.04 -24.46
N LEU A 658 24.91 -3.68 -25.51
CA LEU A 658 25.22 -5.07 -25.88
C LEU A 658 26.44 -5.20 -26.82
N ASP A 659 27.01 -4.08 -27.28
CA ASP A 659 28.21 -4.06 -28.12
C ASP A 659 29.44 -4.56 -27.35
N MET A 660 29.92 -5.74 -27.73
CA MET A 660 31.08 -6.39 -27.12
C MET A 660 32.41 -5.67 -27.38
N SER A 661 32.47 -4.68 -28.28
CA SER A 661 33.63 -3.78 -28.39
C SER A 661 33.79 -2.89 -27.16
N THR A 662 32.75 -2.75 -26.34
CA THR A 662 32.77 -2.03 -25.06
C THR A 662 33.05 -2.98 -23.90
N GLU A 663 33.96 -2.59 -23.02
CA GLU A 663 34.20 -3.22 -21.72
C GLU A 663 33.72 -2.29 -20.61
N TRP A 664 32.90 -2.82 -19.70
CA TRP A 664 32.38 -2.08 -18.55
C TRP A 664 33.28 -2.28 -17.33
N LYS A 665 33.68 -1.19 -16.69
CA LYS A 665 34.44 -1.19 -15.43
C LYS A 665 33.79 -0.27 -14.42
N SER A 666 33.76 -0.70 -13.17
CA SER A 666 33.40 0.20 -12.07
C SER A 666 34.42 1.32 -11.97
N THR A 667 33.95 2.53 -11.63
CA THR A 667 34.85 3.66 -11.38
C THR A 667 35.49 3.60 -9.99
N ASP A 668 34.89 2.86 -9.05
CA ASP A 668 35.39 2.68 -7.68
C ASP A 668 34.91 1.34 -7.07
N ASP A 669 35.28 1.07 -5.81
CA ASP A 669 34.87 -0.15 -5.11
C ASP A 669 33.38 -0.17 -4.71
N LYS A 670 32.67 0.96 -4.81
CA LYS A 670 31.25 1.03 -4.46
C LYS A 670 30.37 0.49 -5.57
N ALA A 671 30.86 0.52 -6.82
CA ALA A 671 30.16 -0.03 -7.99
C ALA A 671 28.77 0.56 -8.21
N GLU A 672 28.65 1.88 -8.04
CA GLU A 672 27.43 2.66 -8.35
C GLU A 672 27.51 3.31 -9.74
N THR A 673 28.72 3.67 -10.16
CA THR A 673 29.01 4.29 -11.46
C THR A 673 30.05 3.50 -12.23
N PHE A 674 29.92 3.50 -13.56
CA PHE A 674 30.70 2.66 -14.46
C PHE A 674 31.14 3.43 -15.69
N GLU A 675 32.28 3.04 -16.24
CA GLU A 675 32.77 3.47 -17.54
C GLU A 675 32.69 2.32 -18.55
N GLY A 676 32.10 2.59 -19.70
CA GLY A 676 32.19 1.73 -20.87
C GLY A 676 33.37 2.19 -21.72
N ARG A 677 34.43 1.37 -21.79
CA ARG A 677 35.67 1.67 -22.52
C ARG A 677 35.76 0.84 -23.78
N ASP A 678 36.26 1.43 -24.86
CA ASP A 678 36.62 0.70 -26.07
C ASP A 678 37.70 -0.36 -25.74
N ARG A 679 37.44 -1.63 -26.03
CA ARG A 679 38.35 -2.74 -25.70
C ARG A 679 39.71 -2.65 -26.38
N LYS A 680 39.81 -2.01 -27.55
CA LYS A 680 41.06 -1.95 -28.33
C LYS A 680 41.93 -0.79 -27.88
N THR A 681 41.31 0.37 -27.63
CA THR A 681 42.02 1.63 -27.36
C THR A 681 42.04 2.01 -25.89
N GLY A 682 41.14 1.43 -25.07
CA GLY A 682 40.95 1.78 -23.67
C GLY A 682 40.22 3.12 -23.45
N ALA A 683 39.85 3.83 -24.53
CA ALA A 683 39.18 5.13 -24.45
C ALA A 683 37.77 5.01 -23.86
N VAL A 684 37.39 5.94 -22.98
CA VAL A 684 36.02 6.00 -22.44
C VAL A 684 35.05 6.37 -23.57
N LYS A 685 34.09 5.48 -23.84
CA LYS A 685 32.98 5.71 -24.78
C LYS A 685 31.75 6.25 -24.05
N TRP A 686 31.43 5.66 -22.90
CA TRP A 686 30.18 5.88 -22.19
C TRP A 686 30.38 5.91 -20.68
N THR A 687 29.46 6.55 -19.96
CA THR A 687 29.31 6.40 -18.50
C THR A 687 27.92 5.84 -18.19
N ALA A 688 27.80 5.10 -17.10
CA ALA A 688 26.58 4.39 -16.73
C ALA A 688 26.44 4.30 -15.21
N THR A 689 25.24 3.97 -14.75
CA THR A 689 24.95 3.53 -13.38
C THR A 689 24.44 2.09 -13.38
N ARG A 690 24.18 1.56 -12.18
CA ARG A 690 23.62 0.20 -12.03
C ARG A 690 22.29 0.02 -12.77
N VAL A 691 21.43 1.04 -12.77
CA VAL A 691 20.12 0.99 -13.46
C VAL A 691 20.24 0.92 -14.97
N ASP A 692 21.39 1.30 -15.54
CA ASP A 692 21.66 1.13 -16.97
C ASP A 692 22.18 -0.29 -17.25
N LEU A 693 23.18 -0.73 -16.47
CA LEU A 693 23.89 -1.98 -16.74
C LEU A 693 23.12 -3.23 -16.32
N VAL A 694 22.11 -3.11 -15.46
CA VAL A 694 21.26 -4.24 -15.07
C VAL A 694 20.61 -4.91 -16.29
N PHE A 695 20.27 -4.14 -17.33
CA PHE A 695 19.72 -4.64 -18.59
C PHE A 695 20.75 -5.38 -19.46
N GLY A 696 22.04 -5.30 -19.16
CA GLY A 696 23.09 -6.11 -19.78
C GLY A 696 23.50 -7.32 -18.94
N SER A 697 23.02 -7.40 -17.69
CA SER A 697 23.52 -8.31 -16.65
C SER A 697 22.48 -9.33 -16.17
N ASN A 698 21.30 -8.88 -15.74
CA ASN A 698 20.24 -9.79 -15.31
C ASN A 698 19.73 -10.59 -16.53
N SER A 699 19.67 -11.92 -16.42
CA SER A 699 19.40 -12.78 -17.57
C SER A 699 18.06 -12.53 -18.27
N GLN A 700 17.01 -12.17 -17.52
CA GLN A 700 15.70 -11.85 -18.11
C GLN A 700 15.68 -10.45 -18.71
N LEU A 701 16.16 -9.43 -17.99
CA LEU A 701 16.24 -8.07 -18.54
C LEU A 701 17.14 -7.99 -19.76
N ARG A 702 18.23 -8.78 -19.77
CA ARG A 702 19.11 -8.93 -20.93
C ARG A 702 18.39 -9.55 -22.11
N ALA A 703 17.60 -10.60 -21.92
CA ALA A 703 16.82 -11.18 -23.01
C ALA A 703 15.83 -10.15 -23.61
N PHE A 704 15.22 -9.30 -22.78
CA PHE A 704 14.37 -8.20 -23.26
C PHE A 704 15.19 -7.14 -24.02
N ALA A 705 16.36 -6.76 -23.50
CA ALA A 705 17.27 -5.84 -24.14
C ALA A 705 17.77 -6.37 -25.50
N GLU A 706 18.01 -7.67 -25.63
CA GLU A 706 18.43 -8.31 -26.88
C GLU A 706 17.35 -8.18 -27.96
N VAL A 707 16.06 -8.33 -27.62
CA VAL A 707 14.95 -8.06 -28.57
C VAL A 707 15.02 -6.63 -29.09
N TYR A 708 15.14 -5.64 -28.20
CA TYR A 708 15.24 -4.24 -28.63
C TYR A 708 16.59 -3.87 -29.26
N GLY A 709 17.65 -4.66 -29.04
CA GLY A 709 18.96 -4.48 -29.67
C GLY A 709 19.09 -5.07 -31.08
N GLN A 710 18.10 -5.85 -31.54
CA GLN A 710 18.09 -6.42 -32.89
C GLN A 710 18.05 -5.34 -33.99
N ALA A 711 18.58 -5.68 -35.18
CA ALA A 711 18.64 -4.75 -36.30
C ALA A 711 17.25 -4.41 -36.88
N ASP A 712 16.29 -5.33 -36.79
CA ASP A 712 14.91 -5.23 -37.29
C ASP A 712 13.91 -4.72 -36.24
N SER A 713 14.34 -4.46 -35.00
CA SER A 713 13.44 -4.06 -33.92
C SER A 713 13.22 -2.56 -33.78
N LYS A 714 13.84 -1.70 -34.61
CA LYS A 714 13.73 -0.23 -34.51
C LYS A 714 12.27 0.27 -34.44
N ALA A 715 11.43 -0.18 -35.38
CA ALA A 715 10.01 0.21 -35.40
C ALA A 715 9.22 -0.40 -34.23
N LYS A 716 9.53 -1.64 -33.85
CA LYS A 716 8.93 -2.32 -32.69
C LYS A 716 9.26 -1.57 -31.40
N PHE A 717 10.51 -1.19 -31.19
CA PHE A 717 10.96 -0.43 -30.03
C PHE A 717 10.21 0.89 -29.89
N VAL A 718 10.08 1.67 -30.98
CA VAL A 718 9.33 2.94 -30.95
C VAL A 718 7.87 2.69 -30.56
N LYS A 719 7.22 1.67 -31.14
CA LYS A 719 5.83 1.30 -30.82
C LYS A 719 5.66 0.89 -29.36
N ASP A 720 6.53 0.01 -28.86
CA ASP A 720 6.45 -0.52 -27.50
C ASP A 720 6.79 0.58 -26.46
N PHE A 721 7.74 1.47 -26.76
CA PHE A 721 8.02 2.65 -25.94
C PHE A 721 6.81 3.58 -25.86
N VAL A 722 6.18 3.90 -27.00
CA VAL A 722 4.98 4.75 -27.02
C VAL A 722 3.82 4.09 -26.26
N ALA A 723 3.61 2.79 -26.42
CA ALA A 723 2.58 2.07 -25.67
C ALA A 723 2.82 2.11 -24.15
N ALA A 724 4.05 1.85 -23.71
CA ALA A 724 4.42 1.91 -22.29
C ALA A 724 4.35 3.34 -21.73
N TRP A 725 4.76 4.36 -22.51
CA TRP A 725 4.60 5.77 -22.15
C TRP A 725 3.14 6.14 -21.96
N THR A 726 2.28 5.81 -22.93
CA THR A 726 0.85 6.07 -22.87
C THR A 726 0.22 5.39 -21.67
N LYS A 727 0.60 4.14 -21.35
CA LYS A 727 0.15 3.44 -20.14
C LYS A 727 0.46 4.27 -18.89
N VAL A 728 1.71 4.68 -18.68
CA VAL A 728 2.11 5.47 -17.49
C VAL A 728 1.35 6.79 -17.40
N MET A 729 1.17 7.49 -18.52
CA MET A 729 0.42 8.76 -18.54
C MET A 729 -1.07 8.59 -18.20
N MET A 730 -1.62 7.37 -18.28
CA MET A 730 -3.05 7.08 -18.08
C MET A 730 -3.36 6.38 -16.74
N LEU A 731 -2.34 6.06 -15.92
CA LEU A 731 -2.52 5.27 -14.69
C LEU A 731 -3.49 5.86 -13.67
N ASP A 732 -3.68 7.19 -13.68
CA ASP A 732 -4.56 7.91 -12.75
C ASP A 732 -5.89 8.36 -13.37
N ARG A 733 -6.19 7.95 -14.60
CA ARG A 733 -7.40 8.34 -15.36
C ARG A 733 -8.61 7.49 -15.00
N PHE A 734 -8.87 7.38 -13.71
CA PHE A 734 -10.04 6.66 -13.17
C PHE A 734 -11.37 7.32 -13.54
N ASP A 735 -11.36 8.58 -13.98
CA ASP A 735 -12.52 9.28 -14.54
C ASP A 735 -13.04 8.68 -15.86
N LEU A 736 -12.24 7.83 -16.52
CA LEU A 736 -12.58 7.19 -17.78
C LEU A 736 -13.00 5.70 -17.64
N ALA A 737 -12.89 5.14 -16.44
CA ALA A 737 -13.00 3.70 -16.17
C ALA A 737 -14.42 3.22 -15.83
#